data_AF-A0A2E5UQR1-F1
#
_entry.id   AF-A0A2E5UQR1-F1
#
_cell.length_a   1.000
_cell.length_b   1.000
_cell.length_c   1.000
_cell.angle_alpha   90.00
_cell.angle_beta   90.00
_cell.angle_gamma   90.00
#
_symmetry.space_group_name_H-M   'P 1'
#
loop_
_entity.id
_entity.type
_entity.pdbx_description
1 polymer ?
#
loop_
_entity_poly.entity_id
_entity_poly.type
_entity_poly.pdbx_seq_one_letter_code
_entity_poly.pdbx_strand_id
1 'polypeptide(L)'
;NSILSDFTYDSFQSVYDGSGGNDSQGISAINGGVSLINYTGHGSMTSWGNGASLNTSQINQLTNNNQLPFVITVGCNVGEFNSTDACYAETWQRATNGGEPTGGIAHFGSTISQSWEPPMHGQYAMNLILTESYNNEITRTMGGITTNGCMYMNDAQGSSGINETKYWTFFGDPSTNLRTAPATVMNVQHDDIILIGASDFVVDVGENGALAALSSNGELIASAYSIGGVAVLNLGDNASTPGNLDLVVTGFNSVPYESQVMVLAPEGSYLMIDEVEVEYGLVDNGSLLYGRDNHLGITLSNVGTDSANNISISISDDSDFVQIVNNLVTYNNLIPNQTIELNGLVVNVDWNASNNEQVNLNFMISSNDDTFEITLPFSIKAPQIRYNSVTGTLNPGETTDLNISLSNIGSAAINYPIVTLEGDSFVNVNTSGINNAYYWDYLSGFQGSNQEDLIANVTVSPLTPIGHIVEFTVHVNNLNGGLDISFPVNIAVGQIVEGFENDFSNSLNWTFAGNQAWQITDSEQYEGLFSAKSGDINDNQSSQISVELDVVMNGNIEFFYKVASEYSTSGEYFYDGLEFYIDNQLMSQFQPEPNGDSYWQQASFPVQEGLHTFTWSYVKDGGGGATDVPEDCAWIDYISFPPVMVENNGIAGDLNADGLISVLDVVQVINLVLSTDYNPLGDLNADSAVDVLDVILLVNLILG
;
A
#
# COMPACT_ATOMS: atom_id res chain seq x y z
N ASN A 1 -2.43 41.30 2.69
CA ASN A 1 -3.73 40.87 2.13
C ASN A 1 -3.57 40.22 0.77
N SER A 2 -2.71 39.20 0.61
CA SER A 2 -2.60 38.47 -0.68
C SER A 2 -3.40 37.17 -0.69
N ILE A 3 -3.37 36.40 0.40
CA ILE A 3 -3.99 35.05 0.42
C ILE A 3 -5.51 35.12 0.21
N LEU A 4 -6.21 35.96 0.99
CA LEU A 4 -7.66 36.08 0.92
C LEU A 4 -8.15 36.76 -0.38
N SER A 5 -7.34 37.64 -0.99
CA SER A 5 -7.71 38.37 -2.21
C SER A 5 -7.70 37.51 -3.45
N ASP A 6 -6.97 36.40 -3.42
CA ASP A 6 -6.85 35.48 -4.54
C ASP A 6 -8.01 34.45 -4.58
N PHE A 7 -8.93 34.52 -3.61
CA PHE A 7 -10.11 33.66 -3.48
C PHE A 7 -11.41 34.46 -3.69
N THR A 8 -12.40 34.34 -2.79
CA THR A 8 -13.73 34.96 -2.96
C THR A 8 -13.91 36.29 -2.23
N TYR A 9 -12.95 36.73 -1.41
CA TYR A 9 -13.07 37.97 -0.63
C TYR A 9 -12.69 39.19 -1.49
N ASP A 10 -13.57 40.19 -1.56
CA ASP A 10 -13.41 41.40 -2.36
C ASP A 10 -13.26 42.70 -1.55
N SER A 11 -13.40 42.62 -0.21
CA SER A 11 -13.34 43.76 0.72
C SER A 11 -12.53 43.44 1.97
N PHE A 12 -11.68 44.38 2.40
CA PHE A 12 -10.75 44.21 3.52
C PHE A 12 -10.76 45.41 4.45
N GLN A 13 -10.79 45.17 5.76
CA GLN A 13 -10.67 46.19 6.80
C GLN A 13 -9.38 45.93 7.60
N SER A 14 -8.48 46.92 7.65
CA SER A 14 -7.19 46.81 8.34
C SER A 14 -7.12 47.80 9.50
N VAL A 15 -7.06 47.30 10.73
CA VAL A 15 -6.96 48.12 11.96
C VAL A 15 -5.66 47.81 12.69
N TYR A 16 -4.54 48.30 12.13
CA TYR A 16 -3.18 48.01 12.65
C TYR A 16 -2.66 49.14 13.53
N ASP A 17 -2.05 48.79 14.66
CA ASP A 17 -1.49 49.72 15.65
C ASP A 17 -0.49 50.72 15.01
N GLY A 18 0.48 50.20 14.24
CA GLY A 18 1.46 51.02 13.52
C GLY A 18 0.89 51.92 12.41
N SER A 19 -0.41 51.82 12.10
CA SER A 19 -1.13 52.65 11.14
C SER A 19 -2.20 53.55 11.78
N GLY A 20 -2.19 53.69 13.12
CA GLY A 20 -3.17 54.51 13.85
C GLY A 20 -4.50 53.81 14.13
N GLY A 21 -4.51 52.46 14.09
CA GLY A 21 -5.65 51.64 14.47
C GLY A 21 -6.21 52.01 15.84
N ASN A 22 -7.53 52.02 15.98
CA ASN A 22 -8.21 52.28 17.25
C ASN A 22 -9.55 51.54 17.35
N ASP A 23 -10.09 51.49 18.58
CA ASP A 23 -11.35 50.81 18.90
C ASP A 23 -12.53 51.27 18.05
N SER A 24 -12.62 52.58 17.72
CA SER A 24 -13.73 53.10 16.91
C SER A 24 -13.71 52.53 15.50
N GLN A 25 -12.53 52.32 14.92
CA GLN A 25 -12.38 51.69 13.61
C GLN A 25 -12.73 50.21 13.68
N GLY A 26 -12.27 49.49 14.71
CA GLY A 26 -12.62 48.08 14.93
C GLY A 26 -14.12 47.87 15.09
N ILE A 27 -14.78 48.64 15.96
CA ILE A 27 -16.24 48.59 16.17
C ILE A 27 -16.98 48.93 14.88
N SER A 28 -16.54 49.94 14.13
CA SER A 28 -17.19 50.31 12.86
C SER A 28 -17.05 49.22 11.80
N ALA A 29 -15.90 48.56 11.71
CA ALA A 29 -15.69 47.44 10.79
C ALA A 29 -16.58 46.24 11.13
N ILE A 30 -16.66 45.87 12.42
CA ILE A 30 -17.50 44.76 12.88
C ILE A 30 -18.98 45.06 12.65
N ASN A 31 -19.44 46.26 13.05
CA ASN A 31 -20.83 46.70 12.86
C ASN A 31 -21.19 46.92 11.38
N GLY A 32 -20.21 47.12 10.51
CA GLY A 32 -20.40 47.19 9.06
C GLY A 32 -20.64 45.82 8.40
N GLY A 33 -20.41 44.72 9.13
CA GLY A 33 -20.56 43.36 8.66
C GLY A 33 -19.27 42.84 8.01
N VAL A 34 -18.66 41.85 8.66
CA VAL A 34 -17.52 41.07 8.15
C VAL A 34 -17.78 39.59 8.40
N SER A 35 -17.28 38.71 7.53
CA SER A 35 -17.44 37.25 7.66
C SER A 35 -16.28 36.55 8.37
N LEU A 36 -15.10 37.18 8.40
CA LEU A 36 -13.88 36.64 9.02
C LEU A 36 -13.08 37.75 9.69
N ILE A 37 -12.56 37.48 10.89
CA ILE A 37 -11.63 38.35 11.60
C ILE A 37 -10.37 37.54 11.96
N ASN A 38 -9.22 37.98 11.47
CA ASN A 38 -7.92 37.52 11.94
C ASN A 38 -7.31 38.59 12.84
N TYR A 39 -7.09 38.26 14.11
CA TYR A 39 -6.38 39.09 15.07
C TYR A 39 -5.03 38.48 15.42
N THR A 40 -3.99 39.32 15.50
CA THR A 40 -2.64 38.94 15.94
C THR A 40 -2.09 40.04 16.85
N GLY A 41 -1.88 39.73 18.12
CA GLY A 41 -1.41 40.72 19.08
C GLY A 41 -1.50 40.26 20.53
N HIS A 42 -1.51 41.23 21.45
CA HIS A 42 -1.69 40.91 22.87
C HIS A 42 -3.14 40.58 23.16
N GLY A 43 -3.37 39.69 24.13
CA GLY A 43 -4.70 39.30 24.59
C GLY A 43 -4.75 39.24 26.11
N SER A 44 -5.95 39.33 26.65
CA SER A 44 -6.26 39.04 28.04
C SER A 44 -7.57 38.25 28.11
N MET A 45 -7.90 37.75 29.30
CA MET A 45 -9.19 37.09 29.55
C MET A 45 -10.41 37.94 29.16
N THR A 46 -10.27 39.26 29.03
CA THR A 46 -11.39 40.17 28.78
C THR A 46 -11.17 41.15 27.62
N SER A 47 -10.07 41.04 26.86
CA SER A 47 -9.80 41.99 25.78
C SER A 47 -8.76 41.55 24.76
N TRP A 48 -8.79 42.20 23.60
CA TRP A 48 -7.62 42.43 22.77
C TRP A 48 -6.76 43.58 23.33
N GLY A 49 -5.47 43.59 23.01
CA GLY A 49 -4.47 44.47 23.63
C GLY A 49 -3.95 45.60 22.74
N ASN A 50 -3.98 45.47 21.42
CA ASN A 50 -3.41 46.45 20.49
C ASN A 50 -4.21 46.57 19.18
N GLY A 51 -4.01 47.67 18.45
CA GLY A 51 -4.82 48.02 17.27
C GLY A 51 -6.24 48.41 17.68
N ALA A 52 -7.19 47.49 17.58
CA ALA A 52 -8.52 47.61 18.18
C ALA A 52 -8.54 46.83 19.50
N SER A 53 -8.23 47.50 20.61
CA SER A 53 -8.07 46.91 21.95
C SER A 53 -9.43 46.66 22.62
N LEU A 54 -10.34 46.01 21.89
CA LEU A 54 -11.74 45.83 22.28
C LEU A 54 -11.84 44.91 23.50
N ASN A 55 -12.56 45.36 24.52
CA ASN A 55 -12.88 44.58 25.71
C ASN A 55 -14.31 44.02 25.67
N THR A 56 -14.63 43.11 26.60
CA THR A 56 -15.95 42.46 26.70
C THR A 56 -17.12 43.45 26.80
N SER A 57 -16.94 44.62 27.42
CA SER A 57 -18.01 45.64 27.49
C SER A 57 -18.30 46.25 26.12
N GLN A 58 -17.28 46.44 25.28
CA GLN A 58 -17.44 46.92 23.91
C GLN A 58 -18.03 45.83 23.00
N ILE A 59 -17.66 44.56 23.19
CA ILE A 59 -18.27 43.43 22.45
C ILE A 59 -19.77 43.33 22.72
N ASN A 60 -20.20 43.50 23.97
CA ASN A 60 -21.62 43.54 24.34
C ASN A 60 -22.38 44.78 23.82
N GLN A 61 -21.70 45.77 23.23
CA GLN A 61 -22.30 46.96 22.64
C GLN A 61 -22.28 46.94 21.10
N LEU A 62 -21.82 45.85 20.49
CA LEU A 62 -21.85 45.69 19.04
C LEU A 62 -23.30 45.68 18.53
N THR A 63 -23.45 46.05 17.26
CA THR A 63 -24.74 46.20 16.58
C THR A 63 -24.79 45.44 15.25
N ASN A 64 -23.87 44.49 15.05
CA ASN A 64 -23.77 43.62 13.88
C ASN A 64 -24.83 42.50 13.88
N ASN A 65 -26.11 42.87 14.00
CA ASN A 65 -27.22 41.94 14.17
C ASN A 65 -27.24 40.90 13.02
N ASN A 66 -27.08 39.62 13.36
CA ASN A 66 -26.99 38.48 12.42
C ASN A 66 -25.90 38.59 11.33
N GLN A 67 -24.93 39.50 11.51
CA GLN A 67 -23.75 39.65 10.64
C GLN A 67 -22.52 39.18 11.42
N LEU A 68 -22.46 37.86 11.63
CA LEU A 68 -21.61 37.23 12.63
C LEU A 68 -20.31 36.68 11.98
N PRO A 69 -19.14 37.31 12.18
CA PRO A 69 -17.87 36.78 11.71
C PRO A 69 -17.42 35.53 12.43
N PHE A 70 -16.60 34.73 11.75
CA PHE A 70 -15.69 33.79 12.42
C PHE A 70 -14.45 34.55 12.91
N VAL A 71 -14.09 34.39 14.18
CA VAL A 71 -12.99 35.14 14.82
C VAL A 71 -11.84 34.21 15.16
N ILE A 72 -10.66 34.45 14.57
CA ILE A 72 -9.43 33.72 14.87
C ILE A 72 -8.49 34.68 15.60
N THR A 73 -8.17 34.37 16.85
CA THR A 73 -7.30 35.20 17.69
C THR A 73 -5.99 34.52 18.01
N VAL A 74 -4.89 35.10 17.54
CA VAL A 74 -3.55 34.88 18.05
C VAL A 74 -3.31 35.90 19.16
N GLY A 75 -3.41 35.46 20.41
CA GLY A 75 -3.31 36.29 21.59
C GLY A 75 -3.55 35.51 22.89
N CYS A 76 -2.90 35.98 23.95
CA CYS A 76 -2.91 35.31 25.26
C CYS A 76 -4.31 35.27 25.90
N ASN A 77 -4.68 34.11 26.47
CA ASN A 77 -5.75 33.94 27.47
C ASN A 77 -7.17 34.37 27.06
N VAL A 78 -7.43 34.70 25.78
CA VAL A 78 -8.77 35.15 25.32
C VAL A 78 -9.86 34.08 25.45
N GLY A 79 -9.45 32.80 25.49
CA GLY A 79 -10.32 31.64 25.69
C GLY A 79 -10.18 31.03 27.07
N GLU A 80 -9.65 31.72 28.08
CA GLU A 80 -9.51 31.19 29.45
C GLU A 80 -10.89 31.11 30.16
N PHE A 81 -11.71 30.15 29.72
CA PHE A 81 -13.11 29.98 30.13
C PHE A 81 -13.29 29.44 31.56
N ASN A 82 -12.21 29.03 32.22
CA ASN A 82 -12.23 28.46 33.56
C ASN A 82 -11.96 29.48 34.68
N SER A 83 -11.60 30.72 34.34
CA SER A 83 -11.12 31.73 35.30
C SER A 83 -12.08 32.92 35.48
N THR A 84 -13.19 32.98 34.74
CA THR A 84 -14.20 34.06 34.82
C THR A 84 -15.59 33.55 34.38
N ASP A 85 -16.66 34.31 34.65
CA ASP A 85 -18.04 33.95 34.27
C ASP A 85 -18.26 33.91 32.74
N ALA A 86 -17.57 34.79 32.02
CA ALA A 86 -17.50 34.78 30.56
C ALA A 86 -16.16 35.35 30.13
N CYS A 87 -15.28 34.50 29.59
CA CYS A 87 -14.05 34.96 28.99
C CYS A 87 -14.34 35.75 27.70
N TYR A 88 -13.30 36.33 27.11
CA TYR A 88 -13.43 37.14 25.92
C TYR A 88 -14.11 36.36 24.78
N ALA A 89 -13.66 35.13 24.50
CA ALA A 89 -14.25 34.28 23.47
C ALA A 89 -15.73 33.93 23.72
N GLU A 90 -16.08 33.60 24.96
CA GLU A 90 -17.48 33.35 25.34
C GLU A 90 -18.36 34.60 25.20
N THR A 91 -17.80 35.79 25.46
CA THR A 91 -18.55 37.05 25.30
C THR A 91 -18.94 37.28 23.85
N TRP A 92 -18.05 36.99 22.90
CA TRP A 92 -18.36 37.06 21.46
C TRP A 92 -19.49 36.12 21.05
N GLN A 93 -19.60 34.95 21.69
CA GLN A 93 -20.65 33.95 21.39
C GLN A 93 -22.00 34.27 22.05
N ARG A 94 -21.99 35.06 23.14
CA ARG A 94 -23.19 35.32 23.97
C ARG A 94 -23.79 36.72 23.74
N ALA A 95 -23.15 37.58 22.96
CA ALA A 95 -23.56 38.97 22.77
C ALA A 95 -24.88 39.09 22.00
N THR A 96 -25.78 39.97 22.47
CA THR A 96 -27.05 40.25 21.80
C THR A 96 -27.33 41.76 21.79
N ASN A 97 -28.08 42.20 20.78
CA ASN A 97 -28.56 43.58 20.67
C ASN A 97 -30.04 43.58 20.25
N GLY A 98 -30.92 43.98 21.17
CA GLY A 98 -32.36 43.97 20.93
C GLY A 98 -32.97 42.56 20.80
N GLY A 99 -32.32 41.54 21.35
CA GLY A 99 -32.74 40.14 21.26
C GLY A 99 -32.16 39.37 20.07
N GLU A 100 -31.51 40.07 19.13
CA GLU A 100 -30.82 39.45 17.99
C GLU A 100 -29.35 39.14 18.34
N PRO A 101 -28.79 38.02 17.85
CA PRO A 101 -27.36 37.72 17.97
C PRO A 101 -26.46 38.83 17.39
N THR A 102 -25.40 39.15 18.13
CA THR A 102 -24.29 40.06 17.73
C THR A 102 -22.97 39.41 18.13
N GLY A 103 -21.82 40.04 17.85
CA GLY A 103 -20.52 39.43 18.14
C GLY A 103 -20.07 38.54 16.98
N GLY A 104 -19.91 37.23 17.18
CA GLY A 104 -19.36 36.32 16.17
C GLY A 104 -20.00 34.94 16.17
N ILE A 105 -19.96 34.23 15.03
CA ILE A 105 -20.59 32.91 14.86
C ILE A 105 -19.76 31.80 15.51
N ALA A 106 -18.45 32.03 15.60
CA ALA A 106 -17.50 31.19 16.32
C ALA A 106 -16.24 32.01 16.65
N HIS A 107 -15.48 31.57 17.64
CA HIS A 107 -14.20 32.16 18.06
C HIS A 107 -13.18 31.06 18.34
N PHE A 108 -12.02 31.10 17.70
CA PHE A 108 -10.88 30.26 18.01
C PHE A 108 -9.83 31.05 18.82
N GLY A 109 -9.66 30.71 20.10
CA GLY A 109 -8.84 31.48 21.05
C GLY A 109 -8.15 30.63 22.11
N SER A 110 -6.99 31.09 22.61
CA SER A 110 -6.17 30.33 23.56
C SER A 110 -6.66 30.42 25.00
N THR A 111 -6.66 29.27 25.68
CA THR A 111 -6.94 29.13 27.12
C THR A 111 -5.76 29.55 28.00
N ILE A 112 -4.55 29.67 27.45
CA ILE A 112 -3.34 30.10 28.16
C ILE A 112 -2.63 31.24 27.43
N SER A 113 -1.53 31.74 27.99
CA SER A 113 -0.63 32.64 27.28
C SER A 113 0.01 31.92 26.09
N GLN A 114 -0.11 32.52 24.89
CA GLN A 114 0.48 31.96 23.67
C GLN A 114 1.89 32.49 23.45
N SER A 115 2.75 31.65 22.89
CA SER A 115 4.02 32.07 22.29
C SER A 115 3.78 32.90 21.03
N TRP A 116 4.80 33.61 20.55
CA TRP A 116 4.65 34.56 19.46
C TRP A 116 4.55 33.87 18.09
N GLU A 117 5.56 33.09 17.73
CA GLU A 117 5.76 32.58 16.37
C GLU A 117 4.87 31.37 16.02
N PRO A 118 4.75 30.32 16.86
CA PRO A 118 3.96 29.16 16.49
C PRO A 118 2.51 29.45 16.07
N PRO A 119 1.69 30.19 16.84
CA PRO A 119 0.30 30.42 16.45
C PRO A 119 0.16 31.28 15.18
N MET A 120 1.21 32.00 14.77
CA MET A 120 1.22 32.70 13.46
C MET A 120 1.26 31.70 12.30
N HIS A 121 2.01 30.60 12.40
CA HIS A 121 1.97 29.52 11.41
C HIS A 121 0.59 28.88 11.34
N GLY A 122 -0.06 28.68 12.50
CA GLY A 122 -1.41 28.12 12.56
C GLY A 122 -2.43 29.01 11.86
N GLN A 123 -2.48 30.30 12.21
CA GLN A 123 -3.38 31.27 11.58
C GLN A 123 -3.09 31.43 10.08
N TYR A 124 -1.82 31.42 9.67
CA TYR A 124 -1.44 31.47 8.25
C TYR A 124 -2.00 30.27 7.48
N ALA A 125 -1.81 29.05 8.00
CA ALA A 125 -2.31 27.83 7.38
C ALA A 125 -3.83 27.76 7.34
N MET A 126 -4.54 28.21 8.39
CA MET A 126 -6.00 28.31 8.39
C MET A 126 -6.51 29.15 7.21
N ASN A 127 -5.83 30.27 6.91
CA ASN A 127 -6.19 31.10 5.78
C ASN A 127 -5.83 30.43 4.44
N LEU A 128 -4.71 29.71 4.34
CA LEU A 128 -4.39 28.93 3.13
C LEU A 128 -5.43 27.84 2.83
N ILE A 129 -5.83 27.08 3.85
CA ILE A 129 -6.84 26.01 3.77
C ILE A 129 -8.19 26.60 3.36
N LEU A 130 -8.60 27.70 4.01
CA LEU A 130 -9.83 28.42 3.68
C LEU A 130 -9.88 28.82 2.20
N THR A 131 -8.75 29.27 1.65
CA THR A 131 -8.61 29.71 0.26
C THR A 131 -8.22 28.60 -0.71
N GLU A 132 -8.30 27.32 -0.29
CA GLU A 132 -7.97 26.16 -1.11
C GLU A 132 -6.55 26.19 -1.70
N SER A 133 -5.65 26.93 -1.08
CA SER A 133 -4.29 27.15 -1.56
C SER A 133 -3.29 26.16 -0.96
N TYR A 134 -3.78 25.10 -0.29
CA TYR A 134 -2.99 24.09 0.41
C TYR A 134 -3.29 22.68 -0.13
N ASN A 135 -2.36 22.12 -0.91
CA ASN A 135 -2.23 20.70 -1.30
C ASN A 135 -3.49 19.92 -1.75
N ASN A 136 -4.53 20.58 -2.29
CA ASN A 136 -5.77 19.96 -2.78
C ASN A 136 -6.63 19.21 -1.73
N GLU A 137 -6.35 19.37 -0.44
CA GLU A 137 -7.21 18.85 0.64
C GLU A 137 -8.18 19.96 1.08
N ILE A 138 -9.48 19.74 0.87
CA ILE A 138 -10.51 20.77 1.08
C ILE A 138 -11.29 20.46 2.36
N THR A 139 -11.33 21.42 3.27
CA THR A 139 -12.31 21.45 4.35
C THR A 139 -12.99 22.80 4.41
N ARG A 140 -14.31 22.79 4.63
CA ARG A 140 -15.15 24.00 4.69
C ARG A 140 -15.67 24.29 6.09
N THR A 141 -15.57 23.32 6.99
CA THR A 141 -16.02 23.49 8.37
C THR A 141 -15.01 24.34 9.13
N MET A 142 -15.49 25.26 9.95
CA MET A 142 -14.60 26.11 10.76
C MET A 142 -13.71 25.26 11.68
N GLY A 143 -14.23 24.17 12.22
CA GLY A 143 -13.47 23.19 12.99
C GLY A 143 -12.34 22.56 12.16
N GLY A 144 -12.66 22.03 10.97
CA GLY A 144 -11.67 21.43 10.08
C GLY A 144 -10.57 22.41 9.69
N ILE A 145 -10.92 23.67 9.37
CA ILE A 145 -9.96 24.73 9.06
C ILE A 145 -9.00 24.96 10.24
N THR A 146 -9.53 25.12 11.45
CA THR A 146 -8.70 25.37 12.64
C THR A 146 -7.81 24.19 13.01
N THR A 147 -8.34 22.96 13.00
CA THR A 147 -7.59 21.76 13.34
C THR A 147 -6.45 21.53 12.35
N ASN A 148 -6.70 21.61 11.04
CA ASN A 148 -5.66 21.41 10.04
C ASN A 148 -4.62 22.54 10.05
N GLY A 149 -5.03 23.78 10.33
CA GLY A 149 -4.08 24.87 10.56
C GLY A 149 -3.16 24.60 11.76
N CYS A 150 -3.70 24.04 12.84
CA CYS A 150 -2.89 23.59 13.98
C CYS A 150 -1.94 22.44 13.62
N MET A 151 -2.32 21.51 12.74
CA MET A 151 -1.43 20.44 12.29
C MET A 151 -0.25 21.00 11.48
N TYR A 152 -0.51 21.93 10.57
CA TYR A 152 0.56 22.64 9.86
C TYR A 152 1.52 23.34 10.83
N MET A 153 0.98 24.01 11.86
CA MET A 153 1.79 24.62 12.91
C MET A 153 2.65 23.57 13.65
N ASN A 154 2.10 22.40 13.97
CA ASN A 154 2.83 21.34 14.64
C ASN A 154 4.01 20.85 13.78
N ASP A 155 3.83 20.71 12.48
CA ASP A 155 4.90 20.30 11.56
C ASP A 155 5.99 21.38 11.47
N ALA A 156 5.59 22.66 11.40
CA ALA A 156 6.52 23.77 11.30
C ALA A 156 7.29 24.05 12.61
N GLN A 157 6.69 23.76 13.77
CA GLN A 157 7.17 24.27 15.08
C GLN A 157 7.39 23.16 16.13
N GLY A 158 7.22 21.90 15.75
CA GLY A 158 7.45 20.73 16.60
C GLY A 158 6.69 20.79 17.93
N SER A 159 7.40 20.54 19.03
CA SER A 159 6.82 20.49 20.37
C SER A 159 6.17 21.81 20.81
N SER A 160 6.68 22.95 20.33
CA SER A 160 6.11 24.27 20.60
C SER A 160 4.75 24.44 19.91
N GLY A 161 4.62 24.03 18.65
CA GLY A 161 3.33 24.01 17.95
C GLY A 161 2.32 23.07 18.63
N ILE A 162 2.76 21.86 18.99
CA ILE A 162 1.93 20.87 19.69
C ILE A 162 1.41 21.44 21.03
N ASN A 163 2.23 22.22 21.73
CA ASN A 163 1.81 22.88 22.96
C ASN A 163 0.68 23.89 22.70
N GLU A 164 0.82 24.78 21.72
CA GLU A 164 -0.23 25.75 21.38
C GLU A 164 -1.52 25.06 20.94
N THR A 165 -1.42 24.02 20.10
CA THR A 165 -2.58 23.24 19.62
C THR A 165 -3.43 22.69 20.77
N LYS A 166 -2.81 22.26 21.88
CA LYS A 166 -3.54 21.72 23.05
C LYS A 166 -4.42 22.76 23.74
N TYR A 167 -4.05 24.04 23.65
CA TYR A 167 -4.68 25.11 24.40
C TYR A 167 -5.46 26.11 23.55
N TRP A 168 -5.36 26.03 22.22
CA TRP A 168 -6.15 26.82 21.30
C TRP A 168 -7.54 26.18 21.10
N THR A 169 -8.56 26.79 21.69
CA THR A 169 -9.90 26.20 21.85
C THR A 169 -10.92 26.86 20.93
N PHE A 170 -11.81 26.04 20.39
CA PHE A 170 -12.92 26.46 19.53
C PHE A 170 -14.17 26.74 20.38
N PHE A 171 -14.75 27.93 20.20
CA PHE A 171 -15.98 28.37 20.84
C PHE A 171 -17.03 28.60 19.74
N GLY A 172 -18.16 27.90 19.80
CA GLY A 172 -19.18 27.87 18.74
C GLY A 172 -19.35 26.46 18.18
N ASP A 173 -20.02 26.34 17.04
CA ASP A 173 -20.25 25.05 16.38
C ASP A 173 -19.14 24.75 15.35
N PRO A 174 -18.24 23.77 15.61
CA PRO A 174 -17.14 23.45 14.71
C PRO A 174 -17.59 22.83 13.38
N SER A 175 -18.82 22.32 13.28
CA SER A 175 -19.37 21.72 12.06
C SER A 175 -19.85 22.77 11.04
N THR A 176 -19.98 24.03 11.45
CA THR A 176 -20.46 25.11 10.59
C THR A 176 -19.55 25.32 9.39
N ASN A 177 -20.11 25.24 8.19
CA ASN A 177 -19.41 25.62 6.96
C ASN A 177 -19.24 27.14 6.89
N LEU A 178 -18.00 27.61 6.75
CA LEU A 178 -17.73 29.03 6.61
C LEU A 178 -18.18 29.52 5.23
N ARG A 179 -18.90 30.65 5.20
CA ARG A 179 -19.23 31.36 3.96
C ARG A 179 -18.14 32.36 3.63
N THR A 180 -17.58 32.24 2.44
CA THR A 180 -16.50 33.12 1.95
C THR A 180 -17.00 34.09 0.87
N ALA A 181 -18.22 33.90 0.39
CA ALA A 181 -18.90 34.76 -0.59
C ALA A 181 -20.37 34.97 -0.19
N PRO A 182 -21.05 35.99 -0.75
CA PRO A 182 -22.50 36.09 -0.70
C PRO A 182 -23.15 34.79 -1.21
N ALA A 183 -24.20 34.33 -0.52
CA ALA A 183 -24.82 33.06 -0.82
C ALA A 183 -25.58 33.05 -2.16
N THR A 184 -25.46 31.98 -2.94
CA THR A 184 -26.21 31.75 -4.18
C THR A 184 -27.34 30.72 -4.00
N VAL A 185 -28.36 30.75 -4.85
CA VAL A 185 -29.45 29.76 -4.82
C VAL A 185 -29.10 28.58 -5.71
N MET A 186 -29.26 27.34 -5.20
CA MET A 186 -29.08 26.11 -5.98
C MET A 186 -30.29 25.82 -6.87
N ASN A 187 -30.06 25.19 -8.03
CA ASN A 187 -31.12 24.75 -8.94
C ASN A 187 -31.41 23.26 -8.73
N VAL A 188 -32.05 22.92 -7.61
CA VAL A 188 -32.34 21.54 -7.23
C VAL A 188 -33.56 21.01 -7.98
N GLN A 189 -33.46 19.79 -8.54
CA GLN A 189 -34.52 19.06 -9.22
C GLN A 189 -34.61 17.64 -8.66
N HIS A 190 -35.83 17.19 -8.39
CA HIS A 190 -36.13 15.86 -7.87
C HIS A 190 -37.60 15.50 -8.17
N ASP A 191 -37.95 14.23 -8.03
CA ASP A 191 -39.36 13.80 -8.09
C ASP A 191 -40.10 14.20 -6.80
N ASP A 192 -41.39 14.48 -6.90
CA ASP A 192 -42.22 14.84 -5.74
C ASP A 192 -42.67 13.62 -4.93
N ILE A 193 -42.47 12.41 -5.47
CA ILE A 193 -43.01 11.15 -4.93
C ILE A 193 -41.91 10.09 -4.86
N ILE A 194 -41.88 9.36 -3.75
CA ILE A 194 -41.14 8.11 -3.54
C ILE A 194 -42.18 6.98 -3.50
N LEU A 195 -41.98 5.91 -4.26
CA LEU A 195 -42.83 4.73 -4.15
C LEU A 195 -42.38 3.86 -2.97
N ILE A 196 -43.32 3.21 -2.30
CA ILE A 196 -42.99 2.25 -1.25
C ILE A 196 -42.12 1.14 -1.82
N GLY A 197 -41.04 0.82 -1.11
CA GLY A 197 -40.05 -0.16 -1.56
C GLY A 197 -38.99 0.39 -2.52
N ALA A 198 -39.00 1.69 -2.86
CA ALA A 198 -37.90 2.28 -3.61
C ALA A 198 -36.58 2.16 -2.81
N SER A 199 -35.53 1.65 -3.46
CA SER A 199 -34.20 1.53 -2.85
C SER A 199 -33.50 2.87 -2.77
N ASP A 200 -33.74 3.76 -3.73
CA ASP A 200 -33.00 5.01 -3.89
C ASP A 200 -33.91 6.18 -4.28
N PHE A 201 -33.51 7.38 -3.87
CA PHE A 201 -34.09 8.65 -4.31
C PHE A 201 -33.01 9.56 -4.90
N VAL A 202 -33.25 10.07 -6.11
CA VAL A 202 -32.27 10.83 -6.88
C VAL A 202 -32.59 12.32 -6.82
N VAL A 203 -31.58 13.13 -6.49
CA VAL A 203 -31.68 14.59 -6.44
C VAL A 203 -30.59 15.19 -7.33
N ASP A 204 -30.99 15.87 -8.40
CA ASP A 204 -30.08 16.65 -9.25
C ASP A 204 -29.92 18.04 -8.64
N VAL A 205 -28.70 18.36 -8.22
CA VAL A 205 -28.36 19.63 -7.57
C VAL A 205 -27.71 20.61 -8.55
N GLY A 206 -27.17 20.10 -9.67
CA GLY A 206 -26.46 20.89 -10.68
C GLY A 206 -25.05 21.33 -10.29
N GLU A 207 -24.57 21.00 -9.08
CA GLU A 207 -23.21 21.28 -8.60
C GLU A 207 -22.65 20.10 -7.81
N ASN A 208 -21.32 19.94 -7.81
CA ASN A 208 -20.64 18.83 -7.15
C ASN A 208 -20.36 19.15 -5.68
N GLY A 209 -20.53 18.17 -4.78
CA GLY A 209 -20.19 18.29 -3.37
C GLY A 209 -21.26 18.92 -2.47
N ALA A 210 -22.45 19.24 -3.01
CA ALA A 210 -23.62 19.55 -2.19
C ALA A 210 -24.16 18.29 -1.48
N LEU A 211 -24.66 18.44 -0.26
CA LEU A 211 -25.24 17.37 0.56
C LEU A 211 -26.77 17.44 0.51
N ALA A 212 -27.41 16.39 0.03
CA ALA A 212 -28.86 16.20 0.09
C ALA A 212 -29.21 15.23 1.23
N ALA A 213 -30.25 15.54 2.00
CA ALA A 213 -30.70 14.73 3.13
C ALA A 213 -32.23 14.69 3.20
N LEU A 214 -32.77 13.48 3.41
CA LEU A 214 -34.17 13.23 3.73
C LEU A 214 -34.30 12.98 5.23
N SER A 215 -35.33 13.55 5.84
CA SER A 215 -35.63 13.36 7.25
C SER A 215 -37.14 13.29 7.51
N SER A 216 -37.53 12.76 8.66
CA SER A 216 -38.90 12.78 9.14
C SER A 216 -38.92 13.12 10.63
N ASN A 217 -39.69 14.15 11.01
CA ASN A 217 -39.80 14.61 12.39
C ASN A 217 -38.44 14.91 13.08
N GLY A 218 -37.46 15.36 12.30
CA GLY A 218 -36.10 15.66 12.79
C GLY A 218 -35.15 14.47 12.84
N GLU A 219 -35.61 13.26 12.51
CA GLU A 219 -34.76 12.06 12.40
C GLU A 219 -34.28 11.90 10.94
N LEU A 220 -32.98 11.71 10.76
CA LEU A 220 -32.37 11.50 9.44
C LEU A 220 -32.76 10.12 8.88
N ILE A 221 -33.21 10.09 7.64
CA ILE A 221 -33.54 8.86 6.91
C ILE A 221 -32.40 8.45 6.00
N ALA A 222 -31.98 9.37 5.12
CA ALA A 222 -30.96 9.11 4.13
C ALA A 222 -30.25 10.41 3.79
N SER A 223 -28.97 10.33 3.41
CA SER A 223 -28.24 11.48 2.89
C SER A 223 -27.13 11.05 1.94
N ALA A 224 -26.82 11.90 0.98
CA ALA A 224 -25.75 11.67 0.02
C ALA A 224 -25.14 12.99 -0.45
N TYR A 225 -23.82 12.97 -0.68
CA TYR A 225 -23.15 14.04 -1.41
C TYR A 225 -23.37 13.87 -2.91
N SER A 226 -23.54 14.98 -3.61
CA SER A 226 -23.65 15.03 -5.06
C SER A 226 -22.30 14.77 -5.72
N ILE A 227 -22.28 13.82 -6.65
CA ILE A 227 -21.12 13.48 -7.49
C ILE A 227 -21.50 13.77 -8.94
N GLY A 228 -20.76 14.65 -9.61
CA GLY A 228 -21.09 15.08 -10.97
C GLY A 228 -22.39 15.89 -11.07
N GLY A 229 -22.88 16.44 -9.95
CA GLY A 229 -24.12 17.22 -9.87
C GLY A 229 -25.32 16.46 -9.30
N VAL A 230 -25.22 15.14 -9.10
CA VAL A 230 -26.35 14.29 -8.68
C VAL A 230 -26.06 13.60 -7.36
N ALA A 231 -26.98 13.68 -6.41
CA ALA A 231 -26.97 12.93 -5.17
C ALA A 231 -27.96 11.76 -5.25
N VAL A 232 -27.51 10.55 -4.91
CA VAL A 232 -28.34 9.33 -4.88
C VAL A 232 -28.47 8.88 -3.43
N LEU A 233 -29.65 9.04 -2.86
CA LEU A 233 -29.94 8.73 -1.45
C LEU A 233 -30.47 7.30 -1.34
N ASN A 234 -29.72 6.41 -0.67
CA ASN A 234 -30.19 5.08 -0.37
C ASN A 234 -31.23 5.12 0.77
N LEU A 235 -32.44 4.63 0.49
CA LEU A 235 -33.57 4.71 1.41
C LEU A 235 -33.66 3.50 2.35
N GLY A 236 -33.12 2.34 1.96
CA GLY A 236 -33.32 1.07 2.68
C GLY A 236 -34.80 0.84 3.02
N ASP A 237 -35.07 0.37 4.24
CA ASP A 237 -36.43 0.12 4.72
C ASP A 237 -37.24 1.40 4.98
N ASN A 238 -36.63 2.59 4.90
CA ASN A 238 -37.30 3.84 5.26
C ASN A 238 -38.36 4.28 4.23
N ALA A 239 -38.35 3.69 3.03
CA ALA A 239 -39.43 3.84 2.06
C ALA A 239 -40.66 2.96 2.36
N SER A 240 -40.67 2.17 3.45
CA SER A 240 -41.77 1.24 3.77
C SER A 240 -43.04 1.90 4.31
N THR A 241 -42.96 3.14 4.79
CA THR A 241 -44.06 3.81 5.49
C THR A 241 -44.58 5.00 4.68
N PRO A 242 -45.87 5.02 4.31
CA PRO A 242 -46.48 6.18 3.67
C PRO A 242 -46.37 7.44 4.54
N GLY A 243 -46.02 8.58 3.95
CA GLY A 243 -45.87 9.83 4.67
C GLY A 243 -45.12 10.91 3.90
N ASN A 244 -44.91 12.07 4.53
CA ASN A 244 -44.09 13.14 3.97
C ASN A 244 -42.70 13.11 4.61
N LEU A 245 -41.68 13.29 3.78
CA LEU A 245 -40.29 13.47 4.18
C LEU A 245 -39.85 14.89 3.88
N ASP A 246 -39.06 15.49 4.77
CA ASP A 246 -38.43 16.78 4.55
C ASP A 246 -37.09 16.56 3.82
N LEU A 247 -36.94 17.19 2.65
CA LEU A 247 -35.71 17.20 1.86
C LEU A 247 -34.97 18.51 2.11
N VAL A 248 -33.72 18.42 2.57
CA VAL A 248 -32.81 19.56 2.73
C VAL A 248 -31.56 19.34 1.89
N VAL A 249 -31.19 20.33 1.08
CA VAL A 249 -29.95 20.33 0.30
C VAL A 249 -29.09 21.51 0.71
N THR A 250 -27.81 21.26 0.99
CA THR A 250 -26.84 22.27 1.42
C THR A 250 -25.58 22.24 0.54
N GLY A 251 -25.04 23.42 0.21
CA GLY A 251 -23.87 23.57 -0.66
C GLY A 251 -22.94 24.71 -0.18
N PHE A 252 -21.68 24.68 -0.62
CA PHE A 252 -20.70 25.70 -0.25
C PHE A 252 -21.05 27.06 -0.87
N ASN A 253 -21.14 28.10 -0.03
CA ASN A 253 -21.65 29.42 -0.43
C ASN A 253 -23.08 29.38 -1.03
N SER A 254 -23.90 28.39 -0.68
CA SER A 254 -25.29 28.27 -1.18
C SER A 254 -26.32 28.54 -0.07
N VAL A 255 -27.49 29.08 -0.44
CA VAL A 255 -28.67 29.12 0.44
C VAL A 255 -29.23 27.70 0.53
N PRO A 256 -29.48 27.14 1.73
CA PRO A 256 -30.10 25.81 1.84
C PRO A 256 -31.42 25.74 1.06
N TYR A 257 -31.60 24.65 0.33
CA TYR A 257 -32.87 24.33 -0.33
C TYR A 257 -33.67 23.38 0.57
N GLU A 258 -34.95 23.67 0.76
CA GLU A 258 -35.86 22.90 1.60
C GLU A 258 -37.15 22.60 0.83
N SER A 259 -37.57 21.33 0.82
CA SER A 259 -38.78 20.84 0.15
C SER A 259 -39.39 19.65 0.90
N GLN A 260 -40.55 19.17 0.45
CA GLN A 260 -41.18 17.94 0.96
C GLN A 260 -41.43 16.94 -0.17
N VAL A 261 -41.21 15.66 0.13
CA VAL A 261 -41.39 14.52 -0.80
C VAL A 261 -42.37 13.52 -0.19
N MET A 262 -43.28 12.94 -0.98
CA MET A 262 -44.34 12.05 -0.49
C MET A 262 -44.03 10.57 -0.78
N VAL A 263 -44.14 9.70 0.22
CA VAL A 263 -44.03 8.24 0.09
C VAL A 263 -45.43 7.61 -0.14
N LEU A 264 -45.62 6.87 -1.24
CA LEU A 264 -46.92 6.29 -1.66
C LEU A 264 -46.86 4.80 -2.05
N ALA A 265 -47.91 4.05 -1.73
CA ALA A 265 -48.08 2.64 -2.15
C ALA A 265 -48.63 2.55 -3.59
N PRO A 266 -48.10 1.65 -4.45
CA PRO A 266 -48.68 1.38 -5.77
C PRO A 266 -50.08 0.75 -5.69
N GLU A 267 -50.98 1.09 -6.62
CA GLU A 267 -52.28 0.39 -6.77
C GLU A 267 -52.06 -1.01 -7.38
N GLY A 268 -52.78 -2.01 -6.88
CA GLY A 268 -52.66 -3.43 -7.32
C GLY A 268 -51.74 -4.25 -6.43
N SER A 269 -51.38 -5.48 -6.84
CA SER A 269 -50.33 -6.24 -6.16
C SER A 269 -48.95 -5.81 -6.68
N TYR A 270 -47.97 -5.68 -5.78
CA TYR A 270 -46.62 -5.26 -6.17
C TYR A 270 -45.60 -6.01 -5.32
N LEU A 271 -44.95 -6.99 -5.94
CA LEU A 271 -43.99 -7.86 -5.27
C LEU A 271 -42.59 -7.27 -5.31
N MET A 272 -41.85 -7.40 -4.22
CA MET A 272 -40.47 -6.96 -4.09
C MET A 272 -39.64 -8.05 -3.42
N ILE A 273 -38.44 -8.31 -3.97
CA ILE A 273 -37.44 -9.11 -3.26
C ILE A 273 -36.77 -8.17 -2.26
N ASP A 274 -36.94 -8.47 -0.97
CA ASP A 274 -36.31 -7.71 0.11
C ASP A 274 -34.86 -8.18 0.32
N GLU A 275 -34.64 -9.50 0.26
CA GLU A 275 -33.34 -10.11 0.52
C GLU A 275 -33.20 -11.47 -0.19
N VAL A 276 -31.97 -11.83 -0.55
CA VAL A 276 -31.60 -13.21 -0.93
C VAL A 276 -30.46 -13.68 -0.04
N GLU A 277 -30.74 -14.65 0.80
CA GLU A 277 -29.76 -15.30 1.67
C GLU A 277 -29.21 -16.56 1.01
N VAL A 278 -27.93 -16.84 1.24
CA VAL A 278 -27.27 -18.07 0.78
C VAL A 278 -26.98 -18.92 2.01
N GLU A 279 -27.74 -19.99 2.23
CA GLU A 279 -27.67 -20.78 3.47
C GLU A 279 -26.40 -21.65 3.54
N TYR A 280 -25.30 -21.10 4.09
CA TYR A 280 -24.10 -21.85 4.47
C TYR A 280 -23.55 -21.35 5.80
N GLY A 281 -23.12 -22.26 6.67
CA GLY A 281 -22.43 -21.89 7.90
C GLY A 281 -21.27 -20.91 7.63
N LEU A 282 -21.26 -19.80 8.38
CA LEU A 282 -20.21 -18.76 8.42
C LEU A 282 -19.82 -18.16 7.06
N VAL A 283 -20.77 -17.84 6.18
CA VAL A 283 -20.52 -16.95 5.03
C VAL A 283 -21.51 -15.79 5.05
N ASP A 284 -21.03 -14.58 4.74
CA ASP A 284 -21.82 -13.37 4.63
C ASP A 284 -22.89 -13.47 3.51
N ASN A 285 -24.05 -12.82 3.71
CA ASN A 285 -25.10 -12.71 2.69
C ASN A 285 -24.52 -12.17 1.36
N GLY A 286 -24.94 -12.76 0.22
CA GLY A 286 -24.49 -12.35 -1.12
C GLY A 286 -23.23 -13.02 -1.68
N SER A 287 -22.79 -14.14 -1.09
CA SER A 287 -21.63 -14.91 -1.58
C SER A 287 -21.96 -16.38 -1.90
N LEU A 288 -21.32 -16.95 -2.91
CA LEU A 288 -21.43 -18.38 -3.26
C LEU A 288 -20.13 -19.11 -2.91
N LEU A 289 -20.20 -20.31 -2.33
CA LEU A 289 -19.04 -21.10 -1.96
C LEU A 289 -18.67 -22.10 -3.06
N TYR A 290 -17.40 -22.17 -3.43
CA TYR A 290 -16.87 -23.05 -4.48
C TYR A 290 -17.09 -24.56 -4.19
N GLY A 291 -17.10 -25.36 -5.27
CA GLY A 291 -17.04 -26.82 -5.23
C GLY A 291 -18.27 -27.52 -4.63
N ARG A 292 -19.41 -26.83 -4.50
CA ARG A 292 -20.60 -27.39 -3.85
C ARG A 292 -21.90 -26.72 -4.26
N ASP A 293 -23.01 -27.35 -3.86
CA ASP A 293 -24.34 -26.78 -3.94
C ASP A 293 -24.47 -25.60 -2.96
N ASN A 294 -25.12 -24.53 -3.44
CA ASN A 294 -25.45 -23.25 -2.83
C ASN A 294 -27.00 -23.08 -2.79
N HIS A 295 -27.63 -23.16 -1.61
CA HIS A 295 -29.05 -23.05 -1.34
C HIS A 295 -29.42 -21.58 -1.12
N LEU A 296 -30.39 -21.08 -1.89
CA LEU A 296 -30.85 -19.70 -1.81
C LEU A 296 -32.21 -19.64 -1.11
N GLY A 297 -32.30 -18.79 -0.09
CA GLY A 297 -33.53 -18.34 0.54
C GLY A 297 -33.89 -16.94 0.04
N ILE A 298 -35.15 -16.70 -0.29
CA ILE A 298 -35.63 -15.40 -0.77
C ILE A 298 -36.64 -14.83 0.20
N THR A 299 -36.41 -13.60 0.66
CA THR A 299 -37.39 -12.81 1.38
C THR A 299 -38.18 -11.97 0.38
N LEU A 300 -39.49 -12.20 0.30
CA LEU A 300 -40.39 -11.55 -0.66
C LEU A 300 -41.52 -10.81 0.07
N SER A 301 -41.73 -9.55 -0.26
CA SER A 301 -42.84 -8.73 0.24
C SER A 301 -43.84 -8.36 -0.85
N ASN A 302 -45.08 -8.05 -0.43
CA ASN A 302 -46.07 -7.40 -1.27
C ASN A 302 -46.37 -5.99 -0.72
N VAL A 303 -45.84 -4.97 -1.38
CA VAL A 303 -46.00 -3.55 -1.01
C VAL A 303 -47.16 -2.85 -1.74
N GLY A 304 -47.89 -3.60 -2.57
CA GLY A 304 -49.10 -3.14 -3.23
C GLY A 304 -50.33 -3.16 -2.33
N THR A 305 -51.45 -2.64 -2.84
CA THR A 305 -52.75 -2.61 -2.14
C THR A 305 -53.59 -3.89 -2.29
N ASP A 306 -53.29 -4.77 -3.25
CA ASP A 306 -54.02 -6.03 -3.51
C ASP A 306 -53.15 -7.29 -3.29
N SER A 307 -53.76 -8.46 -3.07
CA SER A 307 -53.04 -9.72 -2.86
C SER A 307 -52.45 -10.29 -4.16
N ALA A 308 -51.17 -10.67 -4.15
CA ALA A 308 -50.53 -11.40 -5.25
C ALA A 308 -50.81 -12.91 -5.13
N ASN A 309 -51.33 -13.52 -6.20
CA ASN A 309 -51.68 -14.95 -6.24
C ASN A 309 -50.85 -15.72 -7.27
N ASN A 310 -50.67 -17.03 -7.04
CA ASN A 310 -49.91 -17.96 -7.90
C ASN A 310 -48.49 -17.45 -8.20
N ILE A 311 -47.73 -17.14 -7.15
CA ILE A 311 -46.37 -16.64 -7.27
C ILE A 311 -45.45 -17.78 -7.66
N SER A 312 -44.62 -17.58 -8.69
CA SER A 312 -43.48 -18.42 -8.99
C SER A 312 -42.23 -17.58 -9.18
N ILE A 313 -41.13 -18.04 -8.58
CA ILE A 313 -39.81 -17.44 -8.71
C ILE A 313 -38.90 -18.48 -9.34
N SER A 314 -38.26 -18.12 -10.45
CA SER A 314 -37.28 -18.96 -11.11
C SER A 314 -35.94 -18.26 -11.29
N ILE A 315 -34.85 -19.03 -11.27
CA ILE A 315 -33.50 -18.52 -11.47
C ILE A 315 -32.86 -19.06 -12.75
N SER A 316 -32.02 -18.23 -13.35
CA SER A 316 -31.14 -18.58 -14.45
C SER A 316 -29.78 -17.91 -14.29
N ASP A 317 -28.78 -18.46 -14.94
CA ASP A 317 -27.40 -18.00 -14.95
C ASP A 317 -26.79 -18.21 -16.34
N ASP A 318 -25.87 -17.34 -16.73
CA ASP A 318 -25.14 -17.37 -18.00
C ASP A 318 -23.61 -17.53 -17.79
N SER A 319 -23.14 -17.80 -16.57
CA SER A 319 -21.72 -17.92 -16.25
C SER A 319 -21.15 -19.31 -16.54
N ASP A 320 -19.84 -19.39 -16.74
CA ASP A 320 -19.14 -20.67 -16.92
C ASP A 320 -18.89 -21.41 -15.58
N PHE A 321 -19.13 -20.76 -14.45
CA PHE A 321 -18.75 -21.26 -13.12
C PHE A 321 -19.92 -21.80 -12.29
N VAL A 322 -21.17 -21.54 -12.70
CA VAL A 322 -22.35 -21.88 -11.93
C VAL A 322 -23.29 -22.79 -12.73
N GLN A 323 -23.74 -23.87 -12.09
CA GLN A 323 -24.73 -24.78 -12.63
C GLN A 323 -26.02 -24.71 -11.80
N ILE A 324 -27.16 -24.44 -12.44
CA ILE A 324 -28.45 -24.44 -11.74
C ILE A 324 -28.89 -25.89 -11.42
N VAL A 325 -29.08 -26.20 -10.14
CA VAL A 325 -29.49 -27.52 -9.64
C VAL A 325 -31.00 -27.58 -9.40
N ASN A 326 -31.57 -26.57 -8.75
CA ASN A 326 -33.02 -26.38 -8.65
C ASN A 326 -33.37 -24.92 -8.93
N ASN A 327 -34.23 -24.70 -9.92
CA ASN A 327 -34.44 -23.39 -10.50
C ASN A 327 -35.81 -22.78 -10.21
N LEU A 328 -36.67 -23.41 -9.41
CA LEU A 328 -38.05 -22.96 -9.23
C LEU A 328 -38.53 -23.12 -7.78
N VAL A 329 -39.15 -22.06 -7.26
CA VAL A 329 -39.94 -22.08 -6.03
C VAL A 329 -41.30 -21.40 -6.29
N THR A 330 -42.36 -21.88 -5.63
CA THR A 330 -43.73 -21.38 -5.83
C THR A 330 -44.42 -21.08 -4.52
N TYR A 331 -45.25 -20.03 -4.49
CA TYR A 331 -46.05 -19.64 -3.34
C TYR A 331 -47.46 -19.22 -3.75
N ASN A 332 -48.47 -19.61 -2.96
CA ASN A 332 -49.86 -19.51 -3.43
C ASN A 332 -50.45 -18.10 -3.36
N ASN A 333 -50.29 -17.38 -2.24
CA ASN A 333 -50.96 -16.09 -2.03
C ASN A 333 -50.24 -15.25 -0.98
N LEU A 334 -49.79 -14.05 -1.37
CA LEU A 334 -49.14 -13.05 -0.52
C LEU A 334 -50.02 -11.80 -0.41
N ILE A 335 -50.58 -11.55 0.77
CA ILE A 335 -51.52 -10.43 0.99
C ILE A 335 -50.77 -9.10 1.13
N PRO A 336 -51.43 -7.93 0.99
CA PRO A 336 -50.80 -6.62 1.18
C PRO A 336 -50.07 -6.48 2.51
N ASN A 337 -48.88 -5.87 2.49
CA ASN A 337 -47.98 -5.68 3.63
C ASN A 337 -47.52 -6.98 4.32
N GLN A 338 -47.58 -8.11 3.62
CA GLN A 338 -47.01 -9.37 4.10
C GLN A 338 -45.62 -9.60 3.48
N THR A 339 -44.70 -10.06 4.32
CA THR A 339 -43.38 -10.58 3.93
C THR A 339 -43.31 -12.08 4.23
N ILE A 340 -42.65 -12.84 3.36
CA ILE A 340 -42.44 -14.29 3.49
C ILE A 340 -40.99 -14.65 3.14
N GLU A 341 -40.52 -15.77 3.68
CA GLU A 341 -39.27 -16.42 3.27
C GLU A 341 -39.58 -17.67 2.42
N LEU A 342 -38.89 -17.81 1.30
CA LEU A 342 -39.03 -18.89 0.34
C LEU A 342 -37.69 -19.58 0.13
N ASN A 343 -37.62 -20.85 0.52
CA ASN A 343 -36.44 -21.68 0.33
C ASN A 343 -36.68 -22.69 -0.80
N GLY A 344 -35.61 -23.09 -1.48
CA GLY A 344 -35.63 -24.23 -2.39
C GLY A 344 -34.81 -24.07 -3.66
N LEU A 345 -34.36 -22.86 -3.99
CA LEU A 345 -33.49 -22.64 -5.14
C LEU A 345 -32.06 -23.11 -4.81
N VAL A 346 -31.39 -23.75 -5.78
CA VAL A 346 -30.06 -24.34 -5.57
C VAL A 346 -29.18 -24.15 -6.81
N VAL A 347 -27.95 -23.68 -6.61
CA VAL A 347 -26.92 -23.57 -7.65
C VAL A 347 -25.63 -24.25 -7.21
N ASN A 348 -24.93 -24.98 -8.08
CA ASN A 348 -23.63 -25.57 -7.79
C ASN A 348 -22.52 -24.68 -8.38
N VAL A 349 -21.45 -24.43 -7.61
CA VAL A 349 -20.30 -23.65 -8.09
C VAL A 349 -19.14 -24.58 -8.40
N ASP A 350 -18.46 -24.34 -9.52
CA ASP A 350 -17.28 -25.09 -9.95
C ASP A 350 -16.16 -25.09 -8.89
N TRP A 351 -15.36 -26.16 -8.84
CA TRP A 351 -14.24 -26.30 -7.92
C TRP A 351 -13.07 -25.35 -8.25
N ASN A 352 -12.96 -24.94 -9.50
CA ASN A 352 -11.87 -24.11 -10.04
C ASN A 352 -12.35 -22.69 -10.37
N ALA A 353 -13.52 -22.30 -9.85
CA ALA A 353 -13.97 -20.93 -9.89
C ALA A 353 -12.98 -20.02 -9.15
N SER A 354 -12.68 -18.87 -9.74
CA SER A 354 -11.71 -17.93 -9.17
C SER A 354 -12.29 -17.23 -7.93
N ASN A 355 -11.42 -16.96 -6.95
CA ASN A 355 -11.84 -16.25 -5.74
C ASN A 355 -12.24 -14.80 -6.08
N ASN A 356 -13.37 -14.35 -5.53
CA ASN A 356 -14.03 -13.07 -5.77
C ASN A 356 -14.53 -12.84 -7.20
N GLU A 357 -14.64 -13.88 -8.03
CA GLU A 357 -15.33 -13.79 -9.31
C GLU A 357 -16.80 -13.41 -9.10
N GLN A 358 -17.32 -12.51 -9.94
CA GLN A 358 -18.70 -12.03 -9.86
C GLN A 358 -19.60 -12.81 -10.82
N VAL A 359 -20.70 -13.34 -10.30
CA VAL A 359 -21.73 -14.05 -11.07
C VAL A 359 -23.07 -13.37 -10.88
N ASN A 360 -23.82 -13.19 -11.97
CA ASN A 360 -25.12 -12.54 -11.95
C ASN A 360 -26.23 -13.58 -12.09
N LEU A 361 -27.03 -13.75 -11.04
CA LEU A 361 -28.21 -14.61 -11.09
C LEU A 361 -29.43 -13.79 -11.49
N ASN A 362 -30.14 -14.24 -12.53
CA ASN A 362 -31.36 -13.63 -13.01
C ASN A 362 -32.57 -14.32 -12.36
N PHE A 363 -33.34 -13.56 -11.57
CA PHE A 363 -34.56 -13.98 -10.91
C PHE A 363 -35.77 -13.49 -11.71
N MET A 364 -36.60 -14.42 -12.17
CA MET A 364 -37.89 -14.12 -12.79
C MET A 364 -39.01 -14.40 -11.79
N ILE A 365 -39.75 -13.38 -11.41
CA ILE A 365 -40.85 -13.43 -10.45
C ILE A 365 -42.14 -13.15 -11.19
N SER A 366 -43.07 -14.10 -11.14
CA SER A 366 -44.38 -13.97 -11.78
C SER A 366 -45.50 -14.23 -10.78
N SER A 367 -46.56 -13.44 -10.85
CA SER A 367 -47.85 -13.68 -10.21
C SER A 367 -48.95 -13.72 -11.29
N ASN A 368 -50.22 -13.83 -10.89
CA ASN A 368 -51.33 -13.66 -11.83
C ASN A 368 -51.43 -12.23 -12.41
N ASP A 369 -50.93 -11.23 -11.69
CA ASP A 369 -51.13 -9.82 -12.02
C ASP A 369 -49.97 -9.26 -12.86
N ASP A 370 -48.74 -9.65 -12.53
CA ASP A 370 -47.53 -9.11 -13.18
C ASP A 370 -46.38 -10.13 -13.23
N THR A 371 -45.38 -9.85 -14.06
CA THR A 371 -44.11 -10.57 -14.13
C THR A 371 -42.97 -9.58 -14.31
N PHE A 372 -41.95 -9.71 -13.46
CA PHE A 372 -40.77 -8.88 -13.51
C PHE A 372 -39.50 -9.72 -13.33
N GLU A 373 -38.39 -9.14 -13.75
CA GLU A 373 -37.06 -9.76 -13.72
C GLU A 373 -36.12 -8.87 -12.91
N ILE A 374 -35.31 -9.50 -12.06
CA ILE A 374 -34.27 -8.85 -11.26
C ILE A 374 -32.98 -9.63 -11.43
N THR A 375 -31.89 -8.94 -11.74
CA THR A 375 -30.55 -9.52 -11.76
C THR A 375 -29.81 -9.12 -10.49
N LEU A 376 -29.28 -10.10 -9.75
CA LEU A 376 -28.49 -9.87 -8.54
C LEU A 376 -27.06 -10.42 -8.69
N PRO A 377 -26.03 -9.63 -8.35
CA PRO A 377 -24.65 -10.07 -8.36
C PRO A 377 -24.29 -10.86 -7.10
N PHE A 378 -23.48 -11.91 -7.25
CA PHE A 378 -22.92 -12.72 -6.18
C PHE A 378 -21.43 -12.90 -6.36
N SER A 379 -20.68 -12.85 -5.25
CA SER A 379 -19.23 -13.09 -5.27
C SER A 379 -18.90 -14.54 -4.92
N ILE A 380 -18.02 -15.18 -5.68
CA ILE A 380 -17.54 -16.53 -5.38
C ILE A 380 -16.44 -16.49 -4.31
N LYS A 381 -16.61 -17.32 -3.27
CA LYS A 381 -15.61 -17.57 -2.24
C LYS A 381 -14.86 -18.87 -2.57
N ALA A 382 -13.59 -18.75 -2.92
CA ALA A 382 -12.73 -19.86 -3.33
C ALA A 382 -11.33 -19.74 -2.70
N PRO A 383 -10.55 -20.83 -2.60
CA PRO A 383 -9.16 -20.77 -2.19
C PRO A 383 -8.30 -20.04 -3.25
N GLN A 384 -7.25 -19.39 -2.79
CA GLN A 384 -6.24 -18.79 -3.65
C GLN A 384 -4.88 -18.97 -2.98
N ILE A 385 -3.99 -19.73 -3.61
CA ILE A 385 -2.71 -20.08 -2.99
C ILE A 385 -1.63 -19.11 -3.44
N ARG A 386 -0.84 -18.65 -2.47
CA ARG A 386 0.31 -17.77 -2.68
C ARG A 386 1.57 -18.45 -2.18
N TYR A 387 2.60 -18.47 -3.02
CA TYR A 387 3.95 -18.80 -2.62
C TYR A 387 4.55 -17.69 -1.73
N ASN A 388 5.11 -18.05 -0.58
CA ASN A 388 5.73 -17.09 0.34
C ASN A 388 7.26 -17.12 0.26
N SER A 389 7.84 -18.32 0.41
CA SER A 389 9.30 -18.50 0.45
C SER A 389 9.67 -19.96 0.22
N VAL A 390 10.95 -20.19 -0.05
CA VAL A 390 11.55 -21.52 -0.05
C VAL A 390 12.83 -21.51 0.76
N THR A 391 13.10 -22.60 1.48
CA THR A 391 14.38 -22.86 2.12
C THR A 391 14.94 -24.19 1.65
N GLY A 392 16.26 -24.26 1.50
CA GLY A 392 16.97 -25.39 0.90
C GLY A 392 17.78 -24.90 -0.30
N THR A 393 18.92 -25.54 -0.53
CA THR A 393 19.81 -25.24 -1.65
C THR A 393 19.85 -26.43 -2.59
N LEU A 394 19.94 -26.15 -3.89
CA LEU A 394 20.09 -27.16 -4.93
C LEU A 394 21.54 -27.16 -5.39
N ASN A 395 22.25 -28.28 -5.30
CA ASN A 395 23.59 -28.42 -5.85
C ASN A 395 23.62 -29.59 -6.84
N PRO A 396 24.36 -29.49 -7.96
CA PRO A 396 24.46 -30.58 -8.93
C PRO A 396 24.91 -31.90 -8.28
N GLY A 397 24.15 -32.98 -8.51
CA GLY A 397 24.47 -34.33 -8.01
C GLY A 397 24.05 -34.60 -6.57
N GLU A 398 23.49 -33.61 -5.86
CA GLU A 398 23.09 -33.76 -4.46
C GLU A 398 21.59 -34.07 -4.31
N THR A 399 21.27 -34.73 -3.19
CA THR A 399 19.90 -34.90 -2.70
C THR A 399 19.69 -34.00 -1.49
N THR A 400 18.62 -33.21 -1.50
CA THR A 400 18.35 -32.17 -0.50
C THR A 400 16.86 -32.10 -0.18
N ASP A 401 16.54 -31.55 0.99
CA ASP A 401 15.17 -31.25 1.38
C ASP A 401 14.86 -29.77 1.12
N LEU A 402 13.77 -29.53 0.40
CA LEU A 402 13.18 -28.21 0.21
C LEU A 402 11.98 -28.06 1.15
N ASN A 403 11.85 -26.89 1.76
CA ASN A 403 10.62 -26.48 2.46
C ASN A 403 10.06 -25.24 1.76
N ILE A 404 8.92 -25.39 1.11
CA ILE A 404 8.22 -24.34 0.36
C ILE A 404 7.03 -23.88 1.20
N SER A 405 7.07 -22.62 1.63
CA SER A 405 6.00 -22.06 2.45
C SER A 405 4.91 -21.42 1.59
N LEU A 406 3.67 -21.83 1.81
CA LEU A 406 2.50 -21.44 1.02
C LEU A 406 1.42 -20.87 1.93
N SER A 407 0.65 -19.89 1.44
CA SER A 407 -0.51 -19.35 2.15
C SER A 407 -1.77 -19.40 1.30
N ASN A 408 -2.88 -19.81 1.89
CA ASN A 408 -4.21 -19.59 1.32
C ASN A 408 -4.65 -18.15 1.64
N ILE A 409 -4.61 -17.29 0.62
CA ILE A 409 -5.04 -15.90 0.65
C ILE A 409 -6.44 -15.71 0.03
N GLY A 410 -7.11 -16.82 -0.26
CA GLY A 410 -8.47 -16.83 -0.79
C GLY A 410 -9.50 -16.46 0.27
N SER A 411 -10.76 -16.76 -0.02
CA SER A 411 -11.86 -16.51 0.91
C SER A 411 -12.63 -17.79 1.27
N ALA A 412 -12.03 -18.94 0.99
CA ALA A 412 -12.53 -20.24 1.42
C ALA A 412 -11.38 -21.19 1.73
N ALA A 413 -11.61 -22.09 2.68
CA ALA A 413 -10.67 -23.12 3.07
C ALA A 413 -10.65 -24.29 2.08
N ILE A 414 -9.56 -25.06 2.07
CA ILE A 414 -9.44 -26.33 1.35
C ILE A 414 -9.64 -27.47 2.34
N ASN A 415 -10.69 -28.27 2.13
CA ASN A 415 -10.93 -29.48 2.90
C ASN A 415 -10.15 -30.65 2.30
N TYR A 416 -9.40 -31.37 3.14
CA TYR A 416 -8.53 -32.50 2.75
C TYR A 416 -7.56 -32.15 1.62
N PRO A 417 -6.70 -31.13 1.80
CA PRO A 417 -5.76 -30.69 0.77
C PRO A 417 -4.73 -31.78 0.44
N ILE A 418 -4.35 -31.85 -0.84
CA ILE A 418 -3.24 -32.66 -1.35
C ILE A 418 -2.33 -31.70 -2.10
N VAL A 419 -1.11 -31.51 -1.62
CA VAL A 419 -0.14 -30.60 -2.24
C VAL A 419 1.08 -31.40 -2.66
N THR A 420 1.47 -31.29 -3.92
CA THR A 420 2.63 -32.00 -4.47
C THR A 420 3.52 -31.07 -5.27
N LEU A 421 4.79 -31.44 -5.37
CA LEU A 421 5.80 -30.74 -6.15
C LEU A 421 6.22 -31.61 -7.34
N GLU A 422 6.35 -31.00 -8.50
CA GLU A 422 6.91 -31.59 -9.72
C GLU A 422 8.16 -30.78 -10.11
N GLY A 423 9.25 -31.48 -10.44
CA GLY A 423 10.50 -30.87 -10.90
C GLY A 423 10.64 -30.90 -12.42
N ASP A 424 11.58 -30.13 -12.94
CA ASP A 424 11.91 -30.11 -14.36
C ASP A 424 12.75 -31.33 -14.80
N SER A 425 13.33 -31.29 -16.00
CA SER A 425 14.16 -32.39 -16.52
C SER A 425 15.48 -32.63 -15.76
N PHE A 426 15.94 -31.68 -14.93
CA PHE A 426 17.18 -31.77 -14.18
C PHE A 426 16.98 -32.21 -12.73
N VAL A 427 15.76 -32.07 -12.19
CA VAL A 427 15.47 -32.39 -10.79
C VAL A 427 14.40 -33.45 -10.65
N ASN A 428 14.75 -34.55 -9.98
CA ASN A 428 13.80 -35.59 -9.60
C ASN A 428 13.22 -35.29 -8.22
N VAL A 429 11.89 -35.19 -8.11
CA VAL A 429 11.19 -35.09 -6.82
C VAL A 429 10.92 -36.49 -6.27
N ASN A 430 11.64 -36.88 -5.21
CA ASN A 430 11.54 -38.22 -4.62
C ASN A 430 10.28 -38.36 -3.76
N THR A 431 9.96 -37.33 -2.99
CA THR A 431 8.73 -37.23 -2.17
C THR A 431 8.34 -35.77 -2.03
N SER A 432 7.04 -35.46 -1.97
CA SER A 432 6.53 -34.12 -1.65
C SER A 432 5.18 -34.21 -0.92
N GLY A 433 4.91 -33.26 -0.02
CA GLY A 433 3.65 -33.18 0.71
C GLY A 433 3.63 -32.12 1.80
N ILE A 434 2.43 -31.73 2.22
CA ILE A 434 2.21 -30.94 3.45
C ILE A 434 1.87 -31.86 4.63
N ASN A 435 2.11 -31.40 5.85
CA ASN A 435 1.77 -32.16 7.06
C ASN A 435 0.26 -32.18 7.37
N ASN A 436 -0.48 -31.17 6.91
CA ASN A 436 -1.91 -31.05 7.15
C ASN A 436 -2.74 -31.76 6.06
N ALA A 437 -3.37 -32.88 6.42
CA ALA A 437 -4.19 -33.67 5.50
C ALA A 437 -5.70 -33.39 5.61
N TYR A 438 -6.14 -32.46 6.47
CA TYR A 438 -7.55 -32.32 6.84
C TYR A 438 -8.18 -30.99 6.42
N TYR A 439 -7.50 -29.87 6.69
CA TYR A 439 -8.14 -28.56 6.56
C TYR A 439 -7.12 -27.43 6.45
N TRP A 440 -6.98 -26.83 5.27
CA TRP A 440 -6.15 -25.65 5.05
C TRP A 440 -7.01 -24.39 5.10
N ASP A 441 -6.90 -23.65 6.20
CA ASP A 441 -7.68 -22.44 6.45
C ASP A 441 -7.25 -21.27 5.56
N TYR A 442 -8.08 -20.23 5.47
CA TYR A 442 -7.77 -18.96 4.81
C TYR A 442 -7.60 -17.80 5.81
N LEU A 443 -8.03 -17.99 7.07
CA LEU A 443 -7.86 -17.02 8.14
C LEU A 443 -6.45 -17.08 8.73
N SER A 444 -5.87 -15.92 9.03
CA SER A 444 -4.55 -15.79 9.65
C SER A 444 -4.61 -15.38 11.12
N GLY A 445 -3.67 -15.84 11.94
CA GLY A 445 -3.46 -15.37 13.31
C GLY A 445 -4.18 -16.21 14.37
N PHE A 446 -4.78 -15.57 15.39
CA PHE A 446 -5.48 -16.29 16.46
C PHE A 446 -6.74 -17.03 15.98
N GLN A 447 -7.21 -16.73 14.77
CA GLN A 447 -8.43 -17.31 14.18
C GLN A 447 -8.17 -18.55 13.32
N GLY A 448 -6.92 -18.80 12.91
CA GLY A 448 -6.55 -19.91 12.03
C GLY A 448 -5.10 -19.80 11.54
N SER A 449 -4.57 -20.89 11.00
CA SER A 449 -3.32 -20.88 10.23
C SER A 449 -3.66 -21.04 8.76
N ASN A 450 -3.51 -19.96 8.00
CA ASN A 450 -3.65 -20.01 6.55
C ASN A 450 -2.35 -20.43 5.84
N GLN A 451 -1.30 -20.72 6.59
CA GLN A 451 0.01 -21.09 6.07
C GLN A 451 0.27 -22.58 6.26
N GLU A 452 0.78 -23.22 5.21
CA GLU A 452 1.23 -24.60 5.17
C GLU A 452 2.61 -24.69 4.52
N ASP A 453 3.40 -25.66 4.98
CA ASP A 453 4.76 -25.90 4.51
C ASP A 453 4.78 -27.19 3.67
N LEU A 454 5.03 -27.04 2.37
CA LEU A 454 5.25 -28.14 1.43
C LEU A 454 6.70 -28.62 1.54
N ILE A 455 6.87 -29.80 2.12
CA ILE A 455 8.18 -30.43 2.30
C ILE A 455 8.41 -31.36 1.12
N ALA A 456 9.54 -31.20 0.44
CA ALA A 456 9.94 -32.03 -0.69
C ALA A 456 11.38 -32.53 -0.57
N ASN A 457 11.62 -33.81 -0.83
CA ASN A 457 12.97 -34.36 -0.98
C ASN A 457 13.27 -34.46 -2.48
N VAL A 458 14.34 -33.82 -2.94
CA VAL A 458 14.67 -33.72 -4.36
C VAL A 458 16.11 -34.13 -4.63
N THR A 459 16.36 -34.69 -5.82
CA THR A 459 17.70 -35.05 -6.29
C THR A 459 18.01 -34.28 -7.57
N VAL A 460 19.10 -33.51 -7.56
CA VAL A 460 19.55 -32.72 -8.70
C VAL A 460 20.51 -33.55 -9.56
N SER A 461 20.33 -33.53 -10.87
CA SER A 461 21.24 -34.20 -11.80
C SER A 461 22.67 -33.62 -11.67
N PRO A 462 23.73 -34.46 -11.67
CA PRO A 462 25.12 -33.96 -11.66
C PRO A 462 25.49 -33.19 -12.95
N LEU A 463 24.69 -33.33 -14.01
CA LEU A 463 24.87 -32.59 -15.26
C LEU A 463 24.19 -31.21 -15.27
N THR A 464 23.56 -30.81 -14.17
CA THR A 464 22.85 -29.53 -14.08
C THR A 464 23.86 -28.40 -14.00
N PRO A 465 23.83 -27.41 -14.91
CA PRO A 465 24.73 -26.25 -14.83
C PRO A 465 24.49 -25.43 -13.56
N ILE A 466 25.56 -24.86 -13.01
CA ILE A 466 25.43 -23.83 -11.97
C ILE A 466 24.77 -22.59 -12.60
N GLY A 467 23.79 -22.03 -11.91
CA GLY A 467 22.92 -20.97 -12.39
C GLY A 467 21.67 -21.47 -13.13
N HIS A 468 21.50 -22.79 -13.34
CA HIS A 468 20.25 -23.30 -13.92
C HIS A 468 19.06 -22.98 -13.01
N ILE A 469 18.02 -22.35 -13.55
CA ILE A 469 16.78 -22.09 -12.83
C ILE A 469 15.86 -23.29 -12.99
N VAL A 470 15.65 -24.03 -11.91
CA VAL A 470 14.67 -25.12 -11.87
C VAL A 470 13.28 -24.52 -11.69
N GLU A 471 12.42 -24.73 -12.67
CA GLU A 471 10.98 -24.42 -12.56
C GLU A 471 10.25 -25.62 -11.97
N PHE A 472 9.96 -25.57 -10.66
CA PHE A 472 9.07 -26.55 -10.05
C PHE A 472 7.61 -26.16 -10.28
N THR A 473 6.74 -27.13 -10.54
CA THR A 473 5.29 -26.90 -10.51
C THR A 473 4.71 -27.40 -9.19
N VAL A 474 4.08 -26.50 -8.43
CA VAL A 474 3.29 -26.87 -7.26
C VAL A 474 1.87 -27.18 -7.72
N HIS A 475 1.37 -28.36 -7.34
CA HIS A 475 -0.01 -28.78 -7.59
C HIS A 475 -0.76 -28.81 -6.25
N VAL A 476 -1.94 -28.19 -6.19
CA VAL A 476 -2.83 -28.16 -5.03
C VAL A 476 -4.19 -28.71 -5.44
N ASN A 477 -4.52 -29.87 -4.90
CA ASN A 477 -5.80 -30.56 -5.09
C ASN A 477 -6.48 -30.83 -3.75
N ASN A 478 -7.59 -31.56 -3.78
CA ASN A 478 -8.26 -32.04 -2.58
C ASN A 478 -8.82 -33.47 -2.72
N LEU A 479 -8.86 -34.20 -1.61
CA LEU A 479 -9.35 -35.58 -1.59
C LEU A 479 -10.85 -35.65 -1.92
N ASN A 480 -11.20 -36.44 -2.94
CA ASN A 480 -12.58 -36.62 -3.44
C ASN A 480 -13.25 -35.32 -3.93
N GLY A 481 -12.49 -34.29 -4.29
CA GLY A 481 -12.99 -33.09 -4.94
C GLY A 481 -12.45 -32.90 -6.35
N GLY A 482 -12.76 -31.75 -6.93
CA GLY A 482 -12.32 -31.35 -8.28
C GLY A 482 -11.37 -30.15 -8.29
N LEU A 483 -10.82 -29.75 -7.14
CA LEU A 483 -9.89 -28.62 -7.06
C LEU A 483 -8.58 -28.98 -7.78
N ASP A 484 -8.14 -28.09 -8.66
CA ASP A 484 -6.93 -28.24 -9.45
C ASP A 484 -6.25 -26.87 -9.65
N ILE A 485 -5.41 -26.50 -8.70
CA ILE A 485 -4.60 -25.27 -8.76
C ILE A 485 -3.15 -25.68 -9.04
N SER A 486 -2.52 -25.05 -10.03
CA SER A 486 -1.09 -25.21 -10.28
C SER A 486 -0.40 -23.87 -10.52
N PHE A 487 0.83 -23.73 -10.03
CA PHE A 487 1.66 -22.54 -10.24
C PHE A 487 3.15 -22.88 -10.10
N PRO A 488 4.04 -22.14 -10.79
CA PRO A 488 5.47 -22.40 -10.75
C PRO A 488 6.15 -21.82 -9.49
N VAL A 489 7.23 -22.46 -9.06
CA VAL A 489 8.18 -22.00 -8.05
C VAL A 489 9.60 -22.21 -8.58
N ASN A 490 10.36 -21.12 -8.70
CA ASN A 490 11.68 -21.15 -9.32
C ASN A 490 12.80 -21.15 -8.26
N ILE A 491 13.79 -22.03 -8.43
CA ILE A 491 14.98 -22.10 -7.55
C ILE A 491 16.22 -22.29 -8.42
N ALA A 492 17.25 -21.48 -8.19
CA ALA A 492 18.52 -21.62 -8.89
C ALA A 492 19.39 -22.75 -8.32
N VAL A 493 20.15 -23.40 -9.19
CA VAL A 493 21.09 -24.47 -8.85
C VAL A 493 22.49 -23.91 -8.65
N GLY A 494 23.11 -24.28 -7.54
CA GLY A 494 24.45 -23.88 -7.14
C GLY A 494 24.51 -22.48 -6.54
N GLN A 495 25.47 -22.30 -5.64
CA GLN A 495 25.90 -20.99 -5.15
C GLN A 495 27.40 -20.89 -5.43
N ILE A 496 27.84 -19.74 -5.94
CA ILE A 496 29.26 -19.52 -6.20
C ILE A 496 29.84 -18.76 -5.02
N VAL A 497 30.83 -19.39 -4.37
CA VAL A 497 31.60 -18.79 -3.29
C VAL A 497 33.06 -18.72 -3.72
N GLU A 498 33.62 -17.51 -3.71
CA GLU A 498 35.05 -17.27 -3.95
C GLU A 498 35.77 -17.01 -2.62
N GLY A 499 36.72 -17.88 -2.29
CA GLY A 499 37.62 -17.75 -1.13
C GLY A 499 39.08 -17.54 -1.52
N PHE A 500 39.37 -17.27 -2.81
CA PHE A 500 40.71 -16.99 -3.33
C PHE A 500 41.75 -18.12 -3.20
N GLU A 501 41.30 -19.32 -2.86
CA GLU A 501 42.14 -20.51 -2.66
C GLU A 501 42.81 -21.02 -3.95
N ASN A 502 42.37 -20.54 -5.11
CA ASN A 502 42.85 -20.98 -6.43
C ASN A 502 43.63 -19.89 -7.18
N ASP A 503 44.27 -18.95 -6.51
CA ASP A 503 45.17 -17.94 -7.13
C ASP A 503 44.52 -17.06 -8.22
N PHE A 504 43.31 -16.54 -7.95
CA PHE A 504 42.40 -15.89 -8.93
C PHE A 504 42.10 -16.73 -10.17
N SER A 505 42.52 -18.00 -10.20
CA SER A 505 42.42 -18.88 -11.35
C SER A 505 41.27 -19.88 -11.15
N ASN A 506 40.44 -19.95 -12.20
CA ASN A 506 39.34 -20.87 -12.44
C ASN A 506 37.95 -20.41 -11.99
N SER A 507 37.01 -20.50 -12.95
CA SER A 507 35.58 -20.16 -12.95
C SER A 507 35.19 -18.67 -13.06
N LEU A 508 35.93 -17.74 -12.45
CA LEU A 508 35.56 -16.30 -12.46
C LEU A 508 36.61 -15.46 -13.21
N ASN A 509 36.18 -14.70 -14.22
CA ASN A 509 37.05 -13.87 -15.07
C ASN A 509 37.42 -12.54 -14.39
N TRP A 510 38.25 -12.63 -13.34
CA TRP A 510 38.72 -11.46 -12.59
C TRP A 510 39.49 -10.46 -13.48
N THR A 511 39.12 -9.18 -13.38
CA THR A 511 39.76 -8.05 -14.06
C THR A 511 40.39 -7.12 -13.05
N PHE A 512 41.58 -6.61 -13.35
CA PHE A 512 42.32 -5.69 -12.48
C PHE A 512 42.49 -4.34 -13.15
N ALA A 513 42.32 -3.26 -12.38
CA ALA A 513 42.48 -1.89 -12.84
C ALA A 513 43.11 -1.00 -11.75
N GLY A 514 43.28 0.29 -12.05
CA GLY A 514 43.96 1.23 -11.17
C GLY A 514 45.48 1.24 -11.37
N ASN A 515 46.20 1.63 -10.32
CA ASN A 515 47.64 1.88 -10.32
C ASN A 515 48.46 0.63 -10.00
N GLN A 516 47.93 -0.30 -9.21
CA GLN A 516 48.50 -1.63 -8.94
C GLN A 516 47.37 -2.65 -8.86
N ALA A 517 47.66 -3.90 -9.22
CA ALA A 517 46.69 -4.99 -9.15
C ALA A 517 46.56 -5.51 -7.73
N TRP A 518 45.38 -6.06 -7.42
CA TRP A 518 45.19 -6.90 -6.24
C TRP A 518 46.00 -8.19 -6.37
N GLN A 519 46.41 -8.74 -5.24
CA GLN A 519 47.25 -9.93 -5.15
C GLN A 519 46.72 -10.89 -4.09
N ILE A 520 46.99 -12.17 -4.26
CA ILE A 520 46.69 -13.19 -3.26
C ILE A 520 47.67 -13.06 -2.10
N THR A 521 47.18 -13.26 -0.87
CA THR A 521 48.03 -13.23 0.31
C THR A 521 47.68 -14.34 1.29
N ASP A 522 48.71 -14.82 2.00
CA ASP A 522 48.59 -15.72 3.14
C ASP A 522 48.82 -15.02 4.50
N SER A 523 48.90 -13.68 4.51
CA SER A 523 49.22 -12.93 5.74
C SER A 523 48.00 -12.62 6.61
N GLU A 524 46.81 -12.56 6.01
CA GLU A 524 45.55 -12.20 6.67
C GLU A 524 44.39 -12.77 5.85
N GLN A 525 43.45 -13.48 6.50
CA GLN A 525 42.34 -14.19 5.85
C GLN A 525 41.14 -14.25 6.80
N TYR A 526 39.94 -14.34 6.22
CA TYR A 526 38.74 -14.64 6.97
C TYR A 526 38.51 -16.15 7.07
N GLU A 527 38.62 -16.86 5.94
CA GLU A 527 38.49 -18.32 5.85
C GLU A 527 39.63 -18.90 4.99
N GLY A 528 39.87 -20.22 5.11
CA GLY A 528 40.83 -20.89 4.25
C GLY A 528 42.29 -20.55 4.54
N LEU A 529 43.10 -20.52 3.49
CA LEU A 529 44.53 -20.22 3.52
C LEU A 529 44.88 -18.90 2.84
N PHE A 530 44.00 -18.38 1.99
CA PHE A 530 44.29 -17.21 1.16
C PHE A 530 43.16 -16.17 1.20
N SER A 531 43.51 -14.91 0.95
CA SER A 531 42.55 -13.84 0.67
C SER A 531 43.10 -12.92 -0.44
N ALA A 532 42.27 -12.03 -0.97
CA ALA A 532 42.71 -11.02 -1.91
C ALA A 532 43.06 -9.71 -1.18
N LYS A 533 44.27 -9.20 -1.41
CA LYS A 533 44.79 -7.95 -0.86
C LYS A 533 44.97 -6.90 -1.96
N SER A 534 44.64 -5.64 -1.68
CA SER A 534 44.93 -4.53 -2.58
C SER A 534 46.42 -4.36 -2.86
N GLY A 535 46.76 -3.83 -4.04
CA GLY A 535 48.14 -3.50 -4.40
C GLY A 535 48.68 -2.28 -3.64
N ASP A 536 50.00 -2.19 -3.51
CA ASP A 536 50.67 -1.08 -2.82
C ASP A 536 50.60 0.20 -3.68
N ILE A 537 49.87 1.22 -3.23
CA ILE A 537 49.59 2.45 -3.99
C ILE A 537 49.97 3.71 -3.19
N ASN A 538 50.14 4.85 -3.88
CA ASN A 538 50.46 6.16 -3.27
C ASN A 538 49.20 7.04 -3.19
N ASP A 539 49.34 8.24 -2.63
CA ASP A 539 48.28 9.26 -2.56
C ASP A 539 47.66 9.55 -3.94
N ASN A 540 46.34 9.75 -3.97
CA ASN A 540 45.50 9.95 -5.16
C ASN A 540 45.56 8.78 -6.18
N GLN A 541 45.80 7.55 -5.71
CA GLN A 541 45.81 6.35 -6.53
C GLN A 541 44.72 5.36 -6.08
N SER A 542 44.45 4.36 -6.91
CA SER A 542 43.55 3.26 -6.57
C SER A 542 44.11 1.89 -6.99
N SER A 543 43.62 0.83 -6.36
CA SER A 543 43.84 -0.58 -6.73
C SER A 543 42.47 -1.23 -6.87
N GLN A 544 42.15 -1.77 -8.05
CA GLN A 544 40.80 -2.26 -8.36
C GLN A 544 40.82 -3.72 -8.80
N ILE A 545 39.84 -4.49 -8.31
CA ILE A 545 39.52 -5.84 -8.75
C ILE A 545 38.02 -5.92 -9.04
N SER A 546 37.64 -6.52 -10.17
CA SER A 546 36.25 -6.63 -10.59
C SER A 546 35.94 -7.95 -11.28
N VAL A 547 34.68 -8.37 -11.24
CA VAL A 547 34.16 -9.51 -12.00
C VAL A 547 32.79 -9.16 -12.58
N GLU A 548 32.56 -9.53 -13.83
CA GLU A 548 31.28 -9.39 -14.52
C GLU A 548 30.58 -10.75 -14.54
N LEU A 549 29.34 -10.81 -14.04
CA LEU A 549 28.55 -12.05 -13.94
C LEU A 549 27.11 -11.80 -14.35
N ASP A 550 26.50 -12.82 -14.96
CA ASP A 550 25.08 -12.81 -15.32
C ASP A 550 24.26 -13.39 -14.16
N VAL A 551 23.61 -12.52 -13.41
CA VAL A 551 22.74 -12.88 -12.28
C VAL A 551 21.42 -13.36 -12.84
N VAL A 552 21.10 -14.64 -12.64
CA VAL A 552 19.90 -15.27 -13.20
C VAL A 552 18.67 -15.18 -12.31
N MET A 553 18.85 -14.78 -11.06
CA MET A 553 17.76 -14.61 -10.12
C MET A 553 18.16 -13.56 -9.09
N ASN A 554 17.20 -12.68 -8.75
CA ASN A 554 17.40 -11.69 -7.69
C ASN A 554 17.97 -12.35 -6.43
N GLY A 555 18.99 -11.73 -5.84
CA GLY A 555 19.68 -12.25 -4.67
C GLY A 555 20.51 -11.18 -3.98
N ASN A 556 21.44 -11.59 -3.13
CA ASN A 556 22.41 -10.69 -2.52
C ASN A 556 23.82 -11.10 -2.94
N ILE A 557 24.70 -10.12 -3.15
CA ILE A 557 26.14 -10.34 -3.07
C ILE A 557 26.59 -10.09 -1.65
N GLU A 558 27.36 -11.01 -1.09
CA GLU A 558 27.88 -10.95 0.27
C GLU A 558 29.38 -11.20 0.27
N PHE A 559 30.15 -10.46 1.05
CA PHE A 559 31.59 -10.69 1.16
C PHE A 559 32.12 -10.23 2.51
N PHE A 560 33.22 -10.83 2.94
CA PHE A 560 33.97 -10.37 4.10
C PHE A 560 35.09 -9.43 3.65
N TYR A 561 35.30 -8.35 4.42
CA TYR A 561 36.35 -7.38 4.15
C TYR A 561 37.07 -6.96 5.44
N LYS A 562 38.31 -6.50 5.26
CA LYS A 562 39.12 -5.85 6.28
C LYS A 562 39.86 -4.67 5.66
N VAL A 563 40.02 -3.58 6.40
CA VAL A 563 40.74 -2.37 5.95
C VAL A 563 41.72 -1.95 7.03
N ALA A 564 42.97 -1.73 6.64
CA ALA A 564 43.98 -1.07 7.47
C ALA A 564 44.57 0.07 6.65
N SER A 565 44.37 1.31 7.08
CA SER A 565 44.74 2.52 6.32
C SER A 565 44.53 3.79 7.14
N GLU A 566 44.85 4.95 6.57
CA GLU A 566 44.55 6.24 7.19
C GLU A 566 43.03 6.41 7.45
N TYR A 567 42.65 6.82 8.67
CA TYR A 567 41.26 7.06 9.05
C TYR A 567 40.97 8.54 9.36
N SER A 568 39.71 8.94 9.20
CA SER A 568 39.26 10.28 9.55
C SER A 568 38.94 10.40 11.03
N THR A 569 39.69 11.24 11.75
CA THR A 569 39.44 11.51 13.19
C THR A 569 38.09 12.19 13.46
N SER A 570 37.52 12.82 12.43
CA SER A 570 36.23 13.53 12.51
C SER A 570 35.04 12.67 12.10
N GLY A 571 35.28 11.61 11.30
CA GLY A 571 34.24 10.86 10.61
C GLY A 571 33.51 11.63 9.50
N GLU A 572 33.87 12.89 9.23
CA GLU A 572 33.19 13.74 8.22
C GLU A 572 33.72 13.56 6.80
N TYR A 573 34.87 12.90 6.64
CA TYR A 573 35.55 12.74 5.35
C TYR A 573 35.99 11.29 5.19
N PHE A 574 35.84 10.77 3.98
CA PHE A 574 36.44 9.51 3.57
C PHE A 574 37.88 9.79 3.13
N TYR A 575 38.84 9.17 3.82
CA TYR A 575 40.28 9.24 3.51
C TYR A 575 40.63 7.99 2.69
N ASP A 576 41.58 7.20 3.16
CA ASP A 576 41.92 5.91 2.58
C ASP A 576 40.87 4.86 2.99
N GLY A 577 40.59 3.93 2.09
CA GLY A 577 39.62 2.88 2.38
C GLY A 577 39.18 2.06 1.17
N LEU A 578 38.29 1.10 1.43
CA LEU A 578 37.69 0.24 0.43
C LEU A 578 36.36 0.81 -0.04
N GLU A 579 36.16 0.88 -1.34
CA GLU A 579 34.89 1.22 -1.98
C GLU A 579 34.35 0.01 -2.73
N PHE A 580 33.04 -0.21 -2.65
CA PHE A 580 32.37 -1.28 -3.38
C PHE A 580 31.32 -0.71 -4.34
N TYR A 581 31.34 -1.20 -5.58
CA TYR A 581 30.50 -0.75 -6.67
C TYR A 581 29.74 -1.91 -7.32
N ILE A 582 28.52 -1.62 -7.78
CA ILE A 582 27.76 -2.45 -8.72
C ILE A 582 27.48 -1.58 -9.95
N ASP A 583 27.90 -2.02 -11.14
CA ASP A 583 27.69 -1.29 -12.41
C ASP A 583 28.20 0.15 -12.42
N ASN A 584 29.36 0.38 -11.80
CA ASN A 584 29.96 1.70 -11.57
C ASN A 584 29.16 2.63 -10.64
N GLN A 585 28.10 2.15 -9.99
CA GLN A 585 27.42 2.86 -8.92
C GLN A 585 28.06 2.50 -7.57
N LEU A 586 28.50 3.52 -6.82
CA LEU A 586 29.05 3.34 -5.47
C LEU A 586 27.95 2.85 -4.53
N MET A 587 28.15 1.67 -3.94
CA MET A 587 27.22 1.06 -2.99
C MET A 587 27.59 1.37 -1.54
N SER A 588 28.89 1.33 -1.23
CA SER A 588 29.38 1.62 0.12
C SER A 588 30.87 1.97 0.13
N GLN A 589 31.28 2.63 1.20
CA GLN A 589 32.65 2.97 1.55
C GLN A 589 32.97 2.37 2.92
N PHE A 590 34.15 1.79 3.07
CA PHE A 590 34.59 1.10 4.28
C PHE A 590 35.94 1.64 4.73
N GLN A 591 36.01 2.09 5.99
CA GLN A 591 37.20 2.65 6.61
C GLN A 591 37.59 1.87 7.89
N PRO A 592 38.86 1.96 8.32
CA PRO A 592 39.28 1.36 9.57
C PRO A 592 38.69 2.09 10.80
N GLU A 593 38.80 1.43 11.95
CA GLU A 593 38.48 2.05 13.25
C GLU A 593 39.53 3.11 13.64
N PRO A 594 39.31 3.93 14.70
CA PRO A 594 40.26 4.95 15.17
C PRO A 594 41.63 4.45 15.70
N ASN A 595 42.03 3.24 15.34
CA ASN A 595 43.35 2.67 15.51
C ASN A 595 44.06 2.39 14.16
N GLY A 596 43.42 2.70 13.02
CA GLY A 596 43.93 2.46 11.67
C GLY A 596 43.79 1.01 11.17
N ASP A 597 43.03 0.17 11.87
CA ASP A 597 42.77 -1.22 11.47
C ASP A 597 41.28 -1.57 11.69
N SER A 598 40.77 -2.57 10.98
CA SER A 598 39.42 -3.11 11.18
C SER A 598 39.48 -4.60 11.52
N TYR A 599 38.48 -5.10 12.24
CA TYR A 599 38.21 -6.54 12.23
C TYR A 599 37.58 -6.93 10.88
N TRP A 600 37.60 -8.23 10.56
CA TRP A 600 36.82 -8.75 9.44
C TRP A 600 35.34 -8.50 9.67
N GLN A 601 34.68 -7.91 8.68
CA GLN A 601 33.26 -7.56 8.71
C GLN A 601 32.59 -8.06 7.43
N GLN A 602 31.31 -8.40 7.51
CA GLN A 602 30.52 -8.80 6.36
C GLN A 602 29.79 -7.59 5.76
N ALA A 603 29.77 -7.49 4.44
CA ALA A 603 28.87 -6.62 3.69
C ALA A 603 27.89 -7.46 2.88
N SER A 604 26.66 -6.96 2.67
CA SER A 604 25.61 -7.63 1.89
C SER A 604 24.79 -6.59 1.14
N PHE A 605 24.60 -6.78 -0.16
CA PHE A 605 23.87 -5.85 -1.04
C PHE A 605 22.90 -6.61 -1.96
N PRO A 606 21.65 -6.15 -2.11
CA PRO A 606 20.71 -6.76 -3.04
C PRO A 606 21.12 -6.50 -4.50
N VAL A 607 20.96 -7.51 -5.34
CA VAL A 607 21.28 -7.50 -6.77
C VAL A 607 20.08 -8.04 -7.54
N GLN A 608 19.71 -7.36 -8.62
CA GLN A 608 18.63 -7.81 -9.50
C GLN A 608 19.14 -8.84 -10.51
N GLU A 609 18.22 -9.53 -11.18
CA GLU A 609 18.53 -10.33 -12.36
C GLU A 609 19.11 -9.44 -13.47
N GLY A 610 20.18 -9.92 -14.10
CA GLY A 610 20.87 -9.28 -15.20
C GLY A 610 22.39 -9.36 -15.12
N LEU A 611 23.04 -8.86 -16.17
CA LEU A 611 24.49 -8.74 -16.23
C LEU A 611 24.97 -7.60 -15.32
N HIS A 612 25.80 -7.94 -14.33
CA HIS A 612 26.31 -7.01 -13.34
C HIS A 612 27.84 -7.08 -13.23
N THR A 613 28.47 -5.91 -13.07
CA THR A 613 29.90 -5.82 -12.71
C THR A 613 30.06 -5.46 -11.24
N PHE A 614 30.66 -6.36 -10.47
CA PHE A 614 31.03 -6.13 -9.06
C PHE A 614 32.47 -5.64 -9.00
N THR A 615 32.71 -4.49 -8.35
CA THR A 615 34.06 -3.89 -8.25
C THR A 615 34.41 -3.54 -6.82
N TRP A 616 35.58 -3.98 -6.38
CA TRP A 616 36.22 -3.60 -5.13
C TRP A 616 37.41 -2.70 -5.45
N SER A 617 37.40 -1.48 -4.91
CA SER A 617 38.41 -0.44 -5.17
C SER A 617 38.98 0.06 -3.86
N TYR A 618 40.23 -0.28 -3.57
CA TYR A 618 40.96 0.39 -2.51
C TYR A 618 41.49 1.73 -3.06
N VAL A 619 41.20 2.83 -2.39
CA VAL A 619 41.53 4.18 -2.85
C VAL A 619 42.28 4.94 -1.77
N LYS A 620 43.17 5.84 -2.21
CA LYS A 620 43.91 6.74 -1.34
C LYS A 620 43.58 8.20 -1.62
N ASP A 621 43.53 8.98 -0.55
CA ASP A 621 43.17 10.39 -0.58
C ASP A 621 44.31 11.30 -1.07
N GLY A 622 44.12 12.61 -0.92
CA GLY A 622 45.00 13.66 -1.43
C GLY A 622 46.41 13.73 -0.83
N GLY A 623 46.64 13.16 0.36
CA GLY A 623 47.94 13.18 0.99
C GLY A 623 47.94 12.75 2.46
N GLY A 624 49.01 12.05 2.86
CA GLY A 624 49.14 11.50 4.21
C GLY A 624 49.00 12.50 5.35
N GLY A 625 48.42 12.02 6.44
CA GLY A 625 48.02 12.82 7.61
C GLY A 625 48.54 12.28 8.94
N ALA A 626 47.90 12.71 10.02
CA ALA A 626 48.33 12.37 11.39
C ALA A 626 47.93 10.94 11.82
N THR A 627 47.17 10.25 10.97
CA THR A 627 46.59 8.93 11.21
C THR A 627 47.15 7.85 10.27
N ASP A 628 48.19 8.18 9.49
CA ASP A 628 48.92 7.23 8.65
C ASP A 628 49.37 6.00 9.45
N VAL A 629 49.14 4.82 8.86
CA VAL A 629 49.58 3.54 9.40
C VAL A 629 50.48 2.81 8.39
N PRO A 630 51.42 1.97 8.84
CA PRO A 630 52.32 1.24 7.94
C PRO A 630 51.59 0.23 7.03
N GLU A 631 50.55 -0.40 7.57
CA GLU A 631 49.66 -1.29 6.85
C GLU A 631 48.57 -0.46 6.18
N ASP A 632 48.68 -0.27 4.87
CA ASP A 632 47.86 0.68 4.09
C ASP A 632 47.24 -0.01 2.87
N CYS A 633 46.21 -0.80 3.13
CA CYS A 633 45.61 -1.74 2.20
C CYS A 633 44.22 -2.24 2.66
N ALA A 634 43.52 -2.90 1.76
CA ALA A 634 42.29 -3.63 2.06
C ALA A 634 42.43 -5.11 1.69
N TRP A 635 41.65 -5.94 2.37
CA TRP A 635 41.46 -7.35 2.07
C TRP A 635 39.99 -7.65 1.82
N ILE A 636 39.72 -8.58 0.90
CA ILE A 636 38.41 -9.18 0.68
C ILE A 636 38.55 -10.70 0.67
N ASP A 637 37.53 -11.38 1.18
CA ASP A 637 37.50 -12.84 1.30
C ASP A 637 36.04 -13.35 1.37
N TYR A 638 35.84 -14.64 1.12
CA TYR A 638 34.56 -15.35 1.20
C TYR A 638 33.40 -14.59 0.53
N ILE A 639 33.52 -14.37 -0.78
CA ILE A 639 32.50 -13.71 -1.59
C ILE A 639 31.46 -14.75 -1.99
N SER A 640 30.24 -14.58 -1.50
CA SER A 640 29.06 -15.32 -1.93
C SER A 640 28.29 -14.50 -2.96
N PHE A 641 28.27 -14.96 -4.20
CA PHE A 641 27.53 -14.29 -5.27
C PHE A 641 26.03 -14.62 -5.20
N PRO A 642 25.15 -13.73 -5.71
CA PRO A 642 23.77 -14.11 -5.99
C PRO A 642 23.74 -15.26 -7.01
N PRO A 643 22.60 -15.92 -7.24
CA PRO A 643 22.52 -16.95 -8.27
C PRO A 643 22.99 -16.43 -9.63
N VAL A 644 24.11 -16.96 -10.10
CA VAL A 644 24.78 -16.53 -11.33
C VAL A 644 24.98 -17.72 -12.25
N MET A 645 24.89 -17.46 -13.55
CA MET A 645 25.38 -18.40 -14.54
C MET A 645 26.88 -18.22 -14.67
N VAL A 646 27.62 -19.28 -14.39
CA VAL A 646 29.02 -19.37 -14.80
C VAL A 646 29.09 -20.43 -15.87
N GLU A 647 29.52 -20.02 -17.06
CA GLU A 647 29.91 -20.97 -18.09
C GLU A 647 31.04 -21.81 -17.50
N ASN A 648 30.69 -23.04 -17.11
CA ASN A 648 31.68 -24.03 -16.70
C ASN A 648 32.46 -24.43 -17.95
N ASN A 649 33.44 -23.61 -18.32
CA ASN A 649 34.54 -24.05 -19.15
C ASN A 649 35.34 -24.99 -18.26
N GLY A 650 34.86 -26.24 -18.15
CA GLY A 650 35.57 -27.32 -17.52
C GLY A 650 37.03 -27.35 -17.94
N ILE A 651 37.86 -28.10 -17.22
CA ILE A 651 39.29 -28.14 -17.55
C ILE A 651 39.44 -28.64 -18.99
N ALA A 652 40.02 -27.82 -19.87
CA ALA A 652 40.24 -28.22 -21.26
C ALA A 652 41.06 -29.52 -21.29
N GLY A 653 40.47 -30.59 -21.82
CA GLY A 653 41.04 -31.93 -21.83
C GLY A 653 40.52 -32.88 -20.74
N ASP A 654 39.70 -32.42 -19.79
CA ASP A 654 38.99 -33.26 -18.82
C ASP A 654 37.53 -33.44 -19.28
N LEU A 655 37.30 -34.46 -20.10
CA LEU A 655 35.99 -34.68 -20.72
C LEU A 655 35.03 -35.43 -19.80
N ASN A 656 35.58 -36.08 -18.77
CA ASN A 656 34.81 -36.88 -17.83
C ASN A 656 34.49 -36.10 -16.53
N ALA A 657 35.07 -34.91 -16.37
CA ALA A 657 34.89 -33.98 -15.27
C ALA A 657 35.31 -34.57 -13.90
N ASP A 658 36.30 -35.47 -13.87
CA ASP A 658 36.88 -36.03 -12.64
C ASP A 658 38.01 -35.17 -12.05
N GLY A 659 38.33 -34.05 -12.70
CA GLY A 659 39.36 -33.10 -12.30
C GLY A 659 40.78 -33.53 -12.70
N LEU A 660 40.94 -34.63 -13.45
CA LEU A 660 42.24 -35.14 -13.90
C LEU A 660 42.29 -35.33 -15.41
N ILE A 661 43.18 -34.61 -16.08
CA ILE A 661 43.47 -34.86 -17.49
C ILE A 661 44.25 -36.17 -17.63
N SER A 662 43.59 -37.21 -18.14
CA SER A 662 44.09 -38.58 -18.14
C SER A 662 43.88 -39.30 -19.47
N VAL A 663 44.41 -40.53 -19.55
CA VAL A 663 44.20 -41.39 -20.73
C VAL A 663 42.71 -41.71 -20.93
N LEU A 664 41.88 -41.60 -19.88
CA LEU A 664 40.44 -41.81 -20.00
C LEU A 664 39.79 -40.71 -20.85
N ASP A 665 40.25 -39.47 -20.71
CA ASP A 665 39.78 -38.32 -21.48
C ASP A 665 40.21 -38.40 -22.94
N VAL A 666 41.40 -38.94 -23.21
CA VAL A 666 41.85 -39.25 -24.58
C VAL A 666 40.89 -40.22 -25.26
N VAL A 667 40.41 -41.24 -24.55
CA VAL A 667 39.42 -42.18 -25.10
C VAL A 667 38.11 -41.48 -25.42
N GLN A 668 37.70 -40.50 -24.60
CA GLN A 668 36.49 -39.73 -24.83
C GLN A 668 36.63 -38.76 -26.01
N VAL A 669 37.75 -38.05 -26.17
CA VAL A 669 38.00 -37.20 -27.34
C VAL A 669 38.00 -38.06 -28.61
N ILE A 670 38.63 -39.23 -28.61
CA ILE A 670 38.60 -40.14 -29.76
C ILE A 670 37.17 -40.56 -30.11
N ASN A 671 36.33 -40.83 -29.11
CA ASN A 671 34.93 -41.17 -29.35
C ASN A 671 34.18 -40.01 -30.00
N LEU A 672 34.41 -38.76 -29.56
CA LEU A 672 33.83 -37.56 -30.17
C LEU A 672 34.27 -37.38 -31.63
N VAL A 673 35.57 -37.59 -31.93
CA VAL A 673 36.09 -37.56 -33.31
C VAL A 673 35.40 -38.61 -34.20
N LEU A 674 35.14 -39.81 -33.65
CA LEU A 674 34.51 -40.90 -34.39
C LEU A 674 33.00 -40.73 -34.56
N SER A 675 32.32 -40.10 -33.59
CA SER A 675 30.87 -39.84 -33.64
C SER A 675 30.52 -38.50 -34.29
N THR A 676 31.51 -37.64 -34.54
CA THR A 676 31.34 -36.25 -35.01
C THR A 676 30.55 -35.35 -34.04
N ASP A 677 30.51 -35.74 -32.76
CA ASP A 677 29.92 -34.94 -31.70
C ASP A 677 30.91 -33.87 -31.22
N TYR A 678 30.39 -32.72 -30.79
CA TYR A 678 31.20 -31.62 -30.30
C TYR A 678 31.12 -31.53 -28.77
N ASN A 679 32.29 -31.43 -28.13
CA ASN A 679 32.41 -31.05 -26.73
C ASN A 679 33.48 -29.95 -26.63
N PRO A 680 33.16 -28.77 -26.07
CA PRO A 680 34.11 -27.66 -25.96
C PRO A 680 35.35 -28.02 -25.11
N LEU A 681 35.25 -28.97 -24.18
CA LEU A 681 36.40 -29.45 -23.39
C LEU A 681 37.35 -30.33 -24.21
N GLY A 682 36.88 -30.85 -25.34
CA GLY A 682 37.67 -31.66 -26.27
C GLY A 682 38.30 -30.88 -27.43
N ASP A 683 37.99 -29.60 -27.59
CA ASP A 683 38.55 -28.70 -28.62
C ASP A 683 39.72 -27.92 -28.02
N LEU A 684 40.92 -28.49 -28.09
CA LEU A 684 42.10 -27.97 -27.37
C LEU A 684 42.83 -26.86 -28.12
N ASN A 685 42.52 -26.69 -29.41
CA ASN A 685 43.12 -25.64 -30.24
C ASN A 685 42.18 -24.48 -30.54
N ALA A 686 40.92 -24.58 -30.10
CA ALA A 686 39.84 -23.60 -30.25
C ALA A 686 39.50 -23.26 -31.70
N ASP A 687 39.61 -24.22 -32.63
CA ASP A 687 39.24 -24.05 -34.03
C ASP A 687 37.78 -24.42 -34.33
N SER A 688 36.99 -24.69 -33.28
CA SER A 688 35.58 -25.08 -33.35
C SER A 688 35.36 -26.46 -33.98
N ALA A 689 36.37 -27.32 -33.97
CA ALA A 689 36.27 -28.73 -34.29
C ALA A 689 36.96 -29.59 -33.21
N VAL A 690 36.45 -30.80 -33.00
CA VAL A 690 37.17 -31.83 -32.24
C VAL A 690 37.68 -32.84 -33.24
N ASP A 691 38.98 -32.82 -33.52
CA ASP A 691 39.61 -33.69 -34.50
C ASP A 691 40.89 -34.37 -33.97
N VAL A 692 41.63 -35.01 -34.87
CA VAL A 692 42.84 -35.75 -34.50
C VAL A 692 43.92 -34.82 -33.91
N LEU A 693 43.90 -33.53 -34.26
CA LEU A 693 44.80 -32.53 -33.71
C LEU A 693 44.55 -32.31 -32.21
N ASP A 694 43.30 -32.32 -31.77
CA ASP A 694 42.95 -32.19 -30.35
C ASP A 694 43.33 -33.43 -29.54
N VAL A 695 43.19 -34.63 -30.14
CA VAL A 695 43.72 -35.87 -29.54
C VAL A 695 45.24 -35.77 -29.32
N ILE A 696 45.98 -35.22 -30.30
CA ILE A 696 47.43 -35.04 -30.19
C ILE A 696 47.78 -34.03 -29.09
N LEU A 697 47.07 -32.90 -29.04
CA LEU A 697 47.27 -31.87 -28.01
C LEU A 697 47.00 -32.43 -26.62
N LEU A 698 45.95 -33.24 -26.46
CA LEU A 698 45.58 -33.86 -25.18
C LEU A 698 46.65 -34.85 -24.71
N VAL A 699 47.14 -35.68 -25.62
CA VAL A 699 48.23 -36.64 -25.33
C VAL A 699 49.51 -35.91 -24.96
N ASN A 700 49.84 -34.79 -25.63
CA ASN A 700 51.01 -33.99 -25.27
C ASN A 700 50.87 -33.38 -23.87
N LEU A 701 49.66 -32.92 -23.50
CA LEU A 701 49.37 -32.39 -22.17
C LEU A 701 49.62 -33.43 -21.07
N ILE A 702 49.27 -34.70 -21.33
CA ILE A 702 49.48 -35.82 -20.38
C ILE A 702 50.95 -36.23 -20.27
N LEU A 703 51.72 -36.11 -21.37
CA LEU A 703 53.12 -36.56 -21.43
C LEU A 703 54.13 -35.51 -20.97
N GLY A 704 53.75 -34.22 -20.90
CA GLY A 704 54.59 -33.11 -20.47
C GLY A 704 55.34 -32.41 -21.61
#